data_AF-A0A5C8PLG8-F1
#
_entry.id   AF-A0A5C8PLG8-F1
#
_cell.length_a   1.000
_cell.length_b   1.000
_cell.length_c   1.000
_cell.angle_alpha   90.00
_cell.angle_beta   90.00
_cell.angle_gamma   90.00
#
_symmetry.space_group_name_H-M   'P 1'
#
loop_
_entity.id
_entity.type
_entity.pdbx_description
1 polymer ?
#
loop_
_entity_poly.entity_id
_entity_poly.type
_entity_poly.pdbx_seq_one_letter_code
_entity_poly.pdbx_strand_id
1 'polypeptide(L)'
;MTHVRFTIRLLRWVGAAVVGAAVIAVLLLWRLSMGPLELHFARAYANRTFDTSEGRMALEARRVSLVWGGWQEPLQLVLADIAATDAKGMRVATVPAVVINLSFNALIGGALQPTEIDIDNVRVDVVITREGLIETFLPQDDDASSSRILPILLEQLLKEPDVNHPLGRLNQVRISSAHVRVDDKTTGFVWDAPAARALMVRDEAGVRMQGALTVQAGGHNAEFQLSALYGRSREQLDISLRGQNLRLSAFASAAPQLAPLADLDMPMDGAIRVSASGKGEIRNVDLDLRGGPGRIGIPGVLSPARDVDRATLRLSFTPAENRVRVEEFSVGFNGPTASLRGLLELKQRDFRFEGSAELKDVPVPRLAEFWLEPLAAGGRAWTMANISDGMVNAITLDFAVGGNLDHPENLKVERSLAQMRYEGLTVRYLDPMPPLRGVSGTMRFDGALMRFDIASGAVGNIKLAGGRVDVLGLEGGDNHRTEIELQIRSSVPDTMAFLEHPKIGLAKDLLFNPKRTAGDVAVTLRLKLPLLKSVAMSDVSYWAGADIERFALQNAALGLNLTDATARLEVDARELKVTGKGKVEGQVLDVQWRELFGPKPAFRRRYEVKGQISQATLAKAGLAGLEPYMSGSVILAPLVYKVPVAGPSELSIKADLKPTRLEIPDIKWEKAVGSDGQLTASARFAGGPVPASTDFDLRAGDLSVAGKIELRATDGQFQRATLSRVTLGRTNISGEVRRTDTGYAIDARGPALDVARFLEDEKQAPRPPDPNAPAQPLSGPVMAISLDIGQVLLKRGALPAVKGVLTRQGERLLTTDLQLAASSAGPTKLTLKAQGNGRHLDVKSPDVGGLLRAAGWLDGLVGGELGITAQFDDSKADPPMTINVEMKKFRLAQTAPTRDRDVGTLNDVIEQLGRAGNAGQVFDKLEARIDKAGARMTIRDGRTSGNSVGITAQGTYQFDRDEICLAGAVTPAYVLNAFLSNVPVLGWILTGGEGRGMFAINYSLRGPIDNPKGEVNAATAITPGFLRRMMEGTCGVTSGATDQVSAPDERRTLEQQQQERIGH
;
A
#
# COMPACT_ATOMS: atom_id res chain seq x y z
N MET A 1 -55.51 130.17 -23.39
CA MET A 1 -54.08 129.77 -23.55
C MET A 1 -53.31 129.85 -22.22
N THR A 2 -53.83 129.29 -21.13
CA THR A 2 -53.21 129.41 -19.79
C THR A 2 -52.78 128.06 -19.19
N HIS A 3 -53.36 126.94 -19.66
CA HIS A 3 -53.03 125.60 -19.14
C HIS A 3 -51.82 124.92 -19.82
N VAL A 4 -51.42 125.32 -21.03
CA VAL A 4 -50.26 124.71 -21.73
C VAL A 4 -48.91 125.18 -21.17
N ARG A 5 -48.85 126.38 -20.55
CA ARG A 5 -47.61 126.94 -20.00
C ARG A 5 -47.20 126.35 -18.64
N PHE A 6 -48.15 125.81 -17.87
CA PHE A 6 -47.85 125.20 -16.56
C PHE A 6 -47.26 123.78 -16.72
N THR A 7 -47.84 122.97 -17.62
CA THR A 7 -47.38 121.59 -17.86
C THR A 7 -45.95 121.54 -18.43
N ILE A 8 -45.58 122.48 -19.30
CA ILE A 8 -44.20 122.57 -19.85
C ILE A 8 -43.19 122.99 -18.77
N ARG A 9 -43.59 123.82 -17.80
CA ARG A 9 -42.70 124.19 -16.67
C ARG A 9 -42.52 123.01 -15.71
N LEU A 10 -43.58 122.28 -15.39
CA LEU A 10 -43.49 121.10 -14.53
C LEU A 10 -42.63 120.00 -15.16
N LEU A 11 -42.79 119.72 -16.46
CA LEU A 11 -41.94 118.77 -17.18
C LEU A 11 -40.46 119.21 -17.23
N ARG A 12 -40.18 120.51 -17.31
CA ARG A 12 -38.80 121.03 -17.21
C ARG A 12 -38.21 120.89 -15.81
N TRP A 13 -39.01 121.08 -14.76
CA TRP A 13 -38.54 120.88 -13.38
C TRP A 13 -38.34 119.40 -13.04
N VAL A 14 -39.24 118.53 -13.48
CA VAL A 14 -39.07 117.07 -13.34
C VAL A 14 -37.90 116.59 -14.20
N GLY A 15 -37.77 117.08 -15.45
CA GLY A 15 -36.62 116.79 -16.31
C GLY A 15 -35.30 117.29 -15.74
N ALA A 16 -35.26 118.50 -15.18
CA ALA A 16 -34.07 119.06 -14.52
C ALA A 16 -33.74 118.33 -13.21
N ALA A 17 -34.75 117.88 -12.45
CA ALA A 17 -34.54 117.08 -11.25
C ALA A 17 -34.03 115.67 -11.57
N VAL A 18 -34.54 115.04 -12.63
CA VAL A 18 -34.07 113.72 -13.10
C VAL A 18 -32.66 113.81 -13.69
N VAL A 19 -32.37 114.84 -14.51
CA VAL A 19 -31.02 115.09 -15.03
C VAL A 19 -30.06 115.46 -13.89
N GLY A 20 -30.51 116.26 -12.92
CA GLY A 20 -29.73 116.62 -11.73
C GLY A 20 -29.41 115.39 -10.87
N ALA A 21 -30.38 114.52 -10.63
CA ALA A 21 -30.18 113.26 -9.92
C ALA A 21 -29.26 112.31 -10.70
N ALA A 22 -29.38 112.25 -12.04
CA ALA A 22 -28.51 111.45 -12.88
C ALA A 22 -27.06 111.98 -12.89
N VAL A 23 -26.86 113.29 -12.95
CA VAL A 23 -25.53 113.92 -12.84
C VAL A 23 -24.93 113.68 -11.45
N ILE A 24 -25.72 113.80 -10.38
CA ILE A 24 -25.26 113.49 -9.01
C ILE A 24 -24.89 112.00 -8.91
N ALA A 25 -25.67 111.09 -9.47
CA ALA A 25 -25.36 109.66 -9.49
C ALA A 25 -24.08 109.37 -10.28
N VAL A 26 -23.89 109.98 -11.45
CA VAL A 26 -22.66 109.84 -12.26
C VAL A 26 -21.45 110.44 -11.54
N LEU A 27 -21.58 111.60 -10.90
CA LEU A 27 -20.52 112.22 -10.10
C LEU A 27 -20.19 111.40 -8.85
N LEU A 28 -21.19 110.81 -8.19
CA LEU A 28 -21.00 109.92 -7.05
C LEU A 28 -20.27 108.64 -7.47
N LEU A 29 -20.69 108.03 -8.58
CA LEU A 29 -20.03 106.87 -9.19
C LEU A 29 -18.58 107.19 -9.58
N TRP A 30 -18.34 108.36 -10.20
CA TRP A 30 -17.00 108.80 -10.56
C TRP A 30 -16.12 109.10 -9.33
N ARG A 31 -16.71 109.66 -8.26
CA ARG A 31 -15.99 109.89 -6.99
C ARG A 31 -15.62 108.59 -6.30
N LEU A 32 -16.54 107.62 -6.30
CA LEU A 32 -16.31 106.30 -5.72
C LEU A 32 -15.31 105.48 -6.56
N SER A 33 -15.23 105.69 -7.88
CA SER A 33 -14.19 105.07 -8.71
C SER A 33 -12.77 105.60 -8.43
N MET A 34 -12.64 106.79 -7.83
CA MET A 34 -11.35 107.37 -7.43
C MET A 34 -10.89 106.94 -6.02
N GLY A 35 -11.72 106.22 -5.26
CA GLY A 35 -11.40 105.69 -3.93
C GLY A 35 -12.56 105.76 -2.94
N PRO A 36 -12.41 105.16 -1.74
CA PRO A 36 -13.47 105.07 -0.72
C PRO A 36 -13.99 106.45 -0.27
N LEU A 37 -15.30 106.55 -0.05
CA LEU A 37 -15.95 107.73 0.50
C LEU A 37 -16.25 107.50 1.99
N GLU A 38 -15.53 108.16 2.90
CA GLU A 38 -15.84 108.06 4.33
C GLU A 38 -17.18 108.73 4.67
N LEU A 39 -18.07 107.96 5.29
CA LEU A 39 -19.39 108.41 5.72
C LEU A 39 -19.36 108.73 7.22
N HIS A 40 -18.88 109.92 7.59
CA HIS A 40 -18.80 110.32 9.00
C HIS A 40 -20.16 110.29 9.72
N PHE A 41 -21.25 110.64 9.02
CA PHE A 41 -22.61 110.57 9.57
C PHE A 41 -23.08 109.13 9.81
N ALA A 42 -22.58 108.16 9.03
CA ALA A 42 -22.98 106.76 9.13
C ALA A 42 -22.34 106.05 10.34
N ARG A 43 -21.30 106.65 10.96
CA ARG A 43 -20.71 106.15 12.21
C ARG A 43 -21.73 106.07 13.35
N ALA A 44 -22.62 107.06 13.47
CA ALA A 44 -23.69 107.05 14.46
C ALA A 44 -24.75 105.95 14.21
N TYR A 45 -24.89 105.49 12.95
CA TYR A 45 -25.80 104.39 12.58
C TYR A 45 -25.17 103.02 12.73
N ALA A 46 -23.85 102.91 12.49
CA ALA A 46 -23.07 101.70 12.76
C ALA A 46 -22.89 101.47 14.26
N ASN A 47 -22.80 102.55 15.04
CA ASN A 47 -22.71 102.52 16.49
C ASN A 47 -24.09 102.36 17.12
N ARG A 48 -24.61 101.13 17.10
CA ARG A 48 -25.89 100.78 17.72
C ARG A 48 -25.69 99.77 18.83
N THR A 49 -26.48 99.97 19.88
CA THR A 49 -26.68 98.98 20.92
C THR A 49 -27.87 98.12 20.51
N PHE A 50 -27.68 96.81 20.54
CA PHE A 50 -28.75 95.87 20.23
C PHE A 50 -29.08 95.05 21.49
N ASP A 51 -30.37 94.92 21.77
CA ASP A 51 -30.85 94.00 22.80
C ASP A 51 -30.75 92.58 22.23
N THR A 52 -29.96 91.74 22.89
CA THR A 52 -29.85 90.31 22.57
C THR A 52 -30.50 89.50 23.67
N SER A 53 -30.76 88.21 23.41
CA SER A 53 -31.30 87.27 24.40
C SER A 53 -30.49 87.24 25.70
N GLU A 54 -29.20 87.59 25.65
CA GLU A 54 -28.26 87.58 26.79
C GLU A 54 -27.75 88.98 27.20
N GLY A 55 -28.47 90.06 26.83
CA GLY A 55 -28.18 91.45 27.27
C GLY A 55 -27.82 92.43 26.15
N ARG A 56 -27.52 93.68 26.52
CA ARG A 56 -27.16 94.74 25.55
C ARG A 56 -25.72 94.61 25.08
N MET A 57 -25.52 94.49 23.78
CA MET A 57 -24.20 94.59 23.14
C MET A 57 -24.10 95.89 22.36
N ALA A 58 -22.94 96.57 22.47
CA ALA A 58 -22.64 97.75 21.67
C ALA A 58 -21.60 97.39 20.60
N LEU A 59 -21.91 97.71 19.35
CA LEU A 59 -20.96 97.63 18.25
C LEU A 59 -20.42 99.03 17.99
N GLU A 60 -19.10 99.16 17.85
CA GLU A 60 -18.45 100.42 17.51
C GLU A 60 -17.59 100.23 16.27
N ALA A 61 -17.88 100.97 15.19
CA ALA A 61 -17.08 100.97 13.98
C ALA A 61 -16.28 102.28 13.88
N ARG A 62 -14.94 102.19 13.91
CA ARG A 62 -14.07 103.38 13.89
C ARG A 62 -14.17 104.14 12.56
N ARG A 63 -14.31 103.41 11.46
CA ARG A 63 -14.47 103.96 10.10
C ARG A 63 -15.61 103.26 9.37
N VAL A 64 -16.44 104.06 8.72
CA VAL A 64 -17.51 103.59 7.81
C VAL A 64 -17.27 104.28 6.49
N SER A 65 -17.13 103.51 5.42
CA SER A 65 -16.90 104.05 4.07
C SER A 65 -17.78 103.36 3.05
N LEU A 66 -18.17 104.12 2.02
CA LEU A 66 -18.88 103.61 0.85
C LEU A 66 -17.86 103.40 -0.26
N VAL A 67 -17.88 102.23 -0.89
CA VAL A 67 -16.95 101.83 -1.94
C VAL A 67 -17.74 101.34 -3.15
N TRP A 68 -17.21 101.60 -4.34
CA TRP A 68 -17.72 101.04 -5.60
C TRP A 68 -17.15 99.64 -5.83
N GLY A 69 -18.00 98.62 -5.76
CA GLY A 69 -17.62 97.20 -5.91
C GLY A 69 -17.60 96.69 -7.37
N GLY A 70 -18.00 97.51 -8.34
CA GLY A 70 -18.11 97.14 -9.76
C GLY A 70 -19.57 97.03 -10.24
N TRP A 71 -19.77 96.65 -11.50
CA TRP A 71 -21.10 96.67 -12.14
C TRP A 71 -22.08 95.60 -11.65
N GLN A 72 -21.58 94.51 -11.06
CA GLN A 72 -22.43 93.44 -10.52
C GLN A 72 -22.89 93.74 -9.09
N GLU A 73 -22.06 94.39 -8.28
CA GLU A 73 -22.33 94.78 -6.88
C GLU A 73 -21.95 96.25 -6.67
N PRO A 74 -22.79 97.19 -7.12
CA PRO A 74 -22.41 98.59 -7.30
C PRO A 74 -22.05 99.32 -6.00
N LEU A 75 -22.69 99.01 -4.86
CA LEU A 75 -22.54 99.78 -3.63
C LEU A 75 -22.21 98.88 -2.45
N GLN A 76 -20.97 99.01 -1.95
CA GLN A 76 -20.46 98.26 -0.81
C GLN A 76 -20.21 99.20 0.38
N LEU A 77 -20.66 98.83 1.57
CA LEU A 77 -20.39 99.54 2.81
C LEU A 77 -19.27 98.81 3.57
N VAL A 78 -18.13 99.46 3.74
CA VAL A 78 -16.96 98.91 4.45
C VAL A 78 -16.89 99.52 5.85
N LEU A 79 -17.05 98.66 6.85
CA LEU A 79 -16.90 98.96 8.27
C LEU A 79 -15.51 98.48 8.70
N ALA A 80 -14.63 99.38 9.14
CA ALA A 80 -13.26 99.04 9.53
C ALA A 80 -13.00 99.31 11.02
N ASP A 81 -12.14 98.48 11.61
CA ASP A 81 -11.75 98.49 13.02
C ASP A 81 -12.98 98.40 13.95
N ILE A 82 -13.81 97.36 13.73
CA ILE A 82 -15.03 97.14 14.50
C ILE A 82 -14.68 96.50 15.83
N ALA A 83 -15.13 97.10 16.93
CA ALA A 83 -15.05 96.53 18.27
C ALA A 83 -16.46 96.26 18.80
N ALA A 84 -16.68 95.04 19.29
CA ALA A 84 -17.88 94.68 20.03
C ALA A 84 -17.58 94.75 21.53
N THR A 85 -18.43 95.41 22.30
CA THR A 85 -18.35 95.46 23.77
C THR A 85 -19.62 94.92 24.41
N ASP A 86 -19.44 94.17 25.50
CA ASP A 86 -20.56 93.65 26.30
C ASP A 86 -21.18 94.73 27.21
N ALA A 87 -22.23 94.35 27.94
CA ALA A 87 -22.92 95.23 28.90
C ALA A 87 -22.02 95.71 30.06
N LYS A 88 -20.85 95.10 30.27
CA LYS A 88 -19.84 95.48 31.29
C LYS A 88 -18.73 96.35 30.68
N GLY A 89 -18.79 96.69 29.39
CA GLY A 89 -17.79 97.49 28.68
C GLY A 89 -16.52 96.71 28.28
N MET A 90 -16.52 95.38 28.46
CA MET A 90 -15.41 94.51 28.06
C MET A 90 -15.47 94.25 26.57
N ARG A 91 -14.33 94.36 25.87
CA ARG A 91 -14.24 94.02 24.44
C ARG A 91 -14.35 92.51 24.26
N VAL A 92 -15.38 92.08 23.54
CA VAL A 92 -15.69 90.66 23.30
C VAL A 92 -15.26 90.17 21.92
N ALA A 93 -15.14 91.06 20.93
CA ALA A 93 -14.60 90.73 19.61
C ALA A 93 -14.02 91.97 18.92
N THR A 94 -13.03 91.77 18.06
CA THR A 94 -12.51 92.79 17.14
C THR A 94 -12.49 92.25 15.73
N VAL A 95 -13.15 92.95 14.81
CA VAL A 95 -13.19 92.60 13.38
C VAL A 95 -12.46 93.69 12.60
N PRO A 96 -11.35 93.37 11.90
CA PRO A 96 -10.57 94.37 11.18
C PRO A 96 -11.35 95.09 10.09
N ALA A 97 -12.14 94.34 9.31
CA ALA A 97 -13.03 94.89 8.29
C ALA A 97 -14.24 93.98 8.04
N VAL A 98 -15.41 94.59 7.83
CA VAL A 98 -16.62 93.94 7.33
C VAL A 98 -17.11 94.70 6.11
N VAL A 99 -17.32 93.98 5.01
CA VAL A 99 -17.88 94.51 3.77
C VAL A 99 -19.34 94.08 3.68
N ILE A 100 -20.25 95.04 3.51
CA ILE A 100 -21.68 94.79 3.41
C ILE A 100 -22.16 95.20 2.01
N ASN A 101 -22.64 94.23 1.25
CA ASN A 101 -23.20 94.47 -0.08
C ASN A 101 -24.68 94.86 0.04
N LEU A 102 -25.05 96.01 -0.51
CA LEU A 102 -26.40 96.56 -0.36
C LEU A 102 -27.26 96.35 -1.62
N SER A 103 -28.57 96.14 -1.42
CA SER A 103 -29.51 96.08 -2.54
C SER A 103 -29.71 97.45 -3.19
N PHE A 104 -29.30 97.60 -4.45
CA PHE A 104 -29.46 98.84 -5.23
C PHE A 104 -30.94 99.30 -5.30
N ASN A 105 -31.87 98.36 -5.51
CA ASN A 105 -33.30 98.65 -5.56
C ASN A 105 -33.86 99.11 -4.21
N ALA A 106 -33.34 98.59 -3.09
CA ALA A 106 -33.77 99.03 -1.76
C ALA A 106 -33.22 100.42 -1.41
N LEU A 107 -31.99 100.72 -1.83
CA LEU A 107 -31.35 102.03 -1.66
C LEU A 107 -32.12 103.16 -2.37
N ILE A 108 -32.62 102.93 -3.58
CA ILE A 108 -33.49 103.89 -4.30
C ILE A 108 -34.78 104.18 -3.51
N GLY A 109 -35.29 103.17 -2.78
CA GLY A 109 -36.45 103.29 -1.89
C GLY A 109 -36.13 103.84 -0.49
N GLY A 110 -34.87 104.23 -0.21
CA GLY A 110 -34.44 104.79 1.08
C GLY A 110 -34.12 103.77 2.17
N ALA A 111 -34.04 102.47 1.85
CA ALA A 111 -33.77 101.41 2.81
C ALA A 111 -32.35 100.82 2.65
N LEU A 112 -31.62 100.67 3.76
CA LEU A 112 -30.33 100.00 3.82
C LEU A 112 -30.54 98.51 4.12
N GLN A 113 -30.60 97.68 3.07
CA GLN A 113 -30.81 96.24 3.20
C GLN A 113 -29.60 95.45 2.66
N PRO A 114 -28.83 94.80 3.54
CA PRO A 114 -27.75 93.89 3.17
C PRO A 114 -28.26 92.70 2.37
N THR A 115 -27.48 92.30 1.36
CA THR A 115 -27.68 91.10 0.55
C THR A 115 -26.58 90.08 0.81
N GLU A 116 -25.35 90.55 1.01
CA GLU A 116 -24.19 89.76 1.44
C GLU A 116 -23.41 90.53 2.52
N ILE A 117 -22.85 89.77 3.48
CA ILE A 117 -21.92 90.26 4.50
C ILE A 117 -20.63 89.46 4.35
N ASP A 118 -19.50 90.13 4.10
CA ASP A 118 -18.17 89.53 4.01
C ASP A 118 -17.30 90.00 5.18
N ILE A 119 -16.74 89.05 5.92
CA ILE A 119 -15.93 89.26 7.12
C ILE A 119 -14.51 88.77 6.81
N ASP A 120 -13.52 89.63 7.02
CA ASP A 120 -12.12 89.31 6.71
C ASP A 120 -11.20 89.41 7.95
N ASN A 121 -10.22 88.52 8.00
CA ASN A 121 -9.16 88.41 9.02
C ASN A 121 -9.68 88.35 10.46
N VAL A 122 -10.69 87.51 10.70
CA VAL A 122 -11.28 87.33 12.05
C VAL A 122 -10.49 86.29 12.85
N ARG A 123 -10.22 86.58 14.13
CA ARG A 123 -9.69 85.59 15.08
C ARG A 123 -10.84 85.02 15.91
N VAL A 124 -10.97 83.71 15.93
CA VAL A 124 -12.01 82.99 16.67
C VAL A 124 -11.36 82.05 17.65
N ASP A 125 -11.53 82.32 18.95
CA ASP A 125 -11.15 81.42 20.02
C ASP A 125 -12.40 80.67 20.51
N VAL A 126 -12.41 79.34 20.37
CA VAL A 126 -13.50 78.46 20.75
C VAL A 126 -13.05 77.61 21.94
N VAL A 127 -13.88 77.46 22.96
CA VAL A 127 -13.58 76.59 24.10
C VAL A 127 -14.60 75.45 24.11
N ILE A 128 -14.12 74.20 24.02
CA ILE A 128 -15.00 73.01 24.07
C ILE A 128 -15.03 72.46 25.50
N THR A 129 -16.24 72.19 26.02
CA THR A 129 -16.51 71.47 27.28
C THR A 129 -17.24 70.15 27.00
N ARG A 130 -17.60 69.37 28.05
CA ARG A 130 -18.25 68.05 27.90
C ARG A 130 -19.57 68.04 27.11
N GLU A 131 -20.18 69.21 26.89
CA GLU A 131 -21.47 69.39 26.20
C GLU A 131 -21.32 69.50 24.66
N GLY A 132 -20.08 69.47 24.12
CA GLY A 132 -19.85 69.17 22.71
C GLY A 132 -19.83 70.38 21.75
N LEU A 133 -19.13 70.19 20.63
CA LEU A 133 -18.78 71.26 19.67
C LEU A 133 -19.97 71.77 18.84
N ILE A 134 -20.97 70.93 18.54
CA ILE A 134 -22.13 71.32 17.71
C ILE A 134 -23.05 72.27 18.48
N GLU A 135 -23.21 72.04 19.79
CA GLU A 135 -24.04 72.87 20.66
C GLU A 135 -23.49 74.30 20.78
N THR A 136 -22.18 74.48 20.66
CA THR A 136 -21.51 75.79 20.72
C THR A 136 -21.79 76.69 19.50
N PHE A 137 -22.17 76.11 18.35
CA PHE A 137 -22.38 76.86 17.10
C PHE A 137 -23.86 77.02 16.70
N LEU A 138 -24.78 76.32 17.39
CA LEU A 138 -26.22 76.45 17.20
C LEU A 138 -26.80 77.52 18.15
N PRO A 139 -27.94 78.15 17.80
CA PRO A 139 -28.65 79.03 18.73
C PRO A 139 -29.16 78.20 19.93
N GLN A 140 -28.63 78.45 21.12
CA GLN A 140 -29.08 77.84 22.39
C GLN A 140 -29.63 78.94 23.32
N ASP A 141 -30.50 78.53 24.24
CA ASP A 141 -30.91 79.34 25.39
C ASP A 141 -29.88 79.12 26.52
N ASP A 142 -29.15 80.19 26.85
CA ASP A 142 -28.22 80.36 27.98
C ASP A 142 -26.78 79.75 27.90
N ASP A 143 -25.81 80.68 27.82
CA ASP A 143 -24.57 80.76 28.65
C ASP A 143 -23.22 80.26 28.08
N ALA A 144 -23.02 80.03 26.78
CA ALA A 144 -21.70 79.63 26.25
C ALA A 144 -21.17 80.36 24.99
N SER A 145 -20.12 81.15 25.23
CA SER A 145 -18.98 81.48 24.34
C SER A 145 -19.05 82.64 23.32
N SER A 146 -17.85 83.10 22.99
CA SER A 146 -17.36 84.41 22.54
C SER A 146 -17.65 84.84 21.09
N SER A 147 -18.61 84.21 20.40
CA SER A 147 -18.95 84.54 19.01
C SER A 147 -20.47 84.55 18.76
N ARG A 148 -21.19 85.41 19.48
CA ARG A 148 -22.66 85.53 19.42
C ARG A 148 -23.22 86.03 18.07
N ILE A 149 -22.38 86.52 17.17
CA ILE A 149 -22.83 87.13 15.90
C ILE A 149 -23.21 86.07 14.85
N LEU A 150 -22.57 84.91 14.85
CA LEU A 150 -22.80 83.86 13.86
C LEU A 150 -24.17 83.17 14.02
N PRO A 151 -24.63 82.80 15.24
CA PRO A 151 -25.98 82.28 15.44
C PRO A 151 -27.09 83.27 15.03
N ILE A 152 -26.89 84.57 15.28
CA ILE A 152 -27.84 85.62 14.87
C ILE A 152 -27.96 85.68 13.33
N LEU A 153 -26.82 85.63 12.63
CA LEU A 153 -26.80 85.62 11.17
C LEU A 153 -27.42 84.33 10.60
N LEU A 154 -27.15 83.19 11.23
CA LEU A 154 -27.75 81.90 10.88
C LEU A 154 -29.28 81.93 11.02
N GLU A 155 -29.80 82.40 12.17
CA GLU A 155 -31.25 82.57 12.39
C GLU A 155 -31.89 83.52 11.37
N GLN A 156 -31.18 84.59 11.00
CA GLN A 156 -31.67 85.51 9.99
C GLN A 156 -31.71 84.91 8.57
N LEU A 157 -30.76 84.04 8.23
CA LEU A 157 -30.76 83.31 6.97
C LEU A 157 -31.86 82.24 6.91
N LEU A 158 -32.33 81.72 8.05
CA LEU A 158 -33.43 80.74 8.13
C LEU A 158 -34.83 81.36 7.93
N LYS A 159 -35.03 82.60 8.41
CA LYS A 159 -36.31 83.31 8.26
C LYS A 159 -36.64 83.55 6.80
N GLU A 160 -37.92 83.63 6.44
CA GLU A 160 -38.32 84.03 5.09
C GLU A 160 -37.86 85.46 4.75
N PRO A 161 -37.61 85.78 3.46
CA PRO A 161 -37.22 87.13 3.08
C PRO A 161 -38.29 88.15 3.48
N ASP A 162 -37.92 89.15 4.28
CA ASP A 162 -38.83 90.20 4.76
C ASP A 162 -38.35 91.59 4.30
N VAL A 163 -39.17 92.28 3.51
CA VAL A 163 -38.83 93.60 2.96
C VAL A 163 -38.89 94.70 4.03
N ASN A 164 -39.52 94.46 5.18
CA ASN A 164 -39.61 95.44 6.27
C ASN A 164 -38.52 95.25 7.33
N HIS A 165 -37.75 94.16 7.28
CA HIS A 165 -36.68 93.88 8.24
C HIS A 165 -35.31 94.37 7.72
N PRO A 166 -34.45 95.01 8.54
CA PRO A 166 -33.15 95.52 8.11
C PRO A 166 -32.24 94.47 7.47
N LEU A 167 -32.30 93.21 7.96
CA LEU A 167 -31.54 92.08 7.42
C LEU A 167 -32.40 91.12 6.59
N GLY A 168 -33.65 91.47 6.27
CA GLY A 168 -34.60 90.54 5.65
C GLY A 168 -34.28 90.15 4.21
N ARG A 169 -33.35 90.83 3.53
CA ARG A 169 -32.82 90.45 2.21
C ARG A 169 -31.45 89.76 2.25
N LEU A 170 -30.94 89.46 3.45
CA LEU A 170 -29.66 88.79 3.60
C LEU A 170 -29.75 87.38 3.01
N ASN A 171 -28.98 87.12 1.95
CA ASN A 171 -28.93 85.82 1.28
C ASN A 171 -27.62 85.08 1.56
N GLN A 172 -26.56 85.81 1.92
CA GLN A 172 -25.22 85.24 2.04
C GLN A 172 -24.40 85.89 3.15
N VAL A 173 -23.61 85.08 3.85
CA VAL A 173 -22.58 85.52 4.81
C VAL A 173 -21.29 84.79 4.49
N ARG A 174 -20.21 85.52 4.25
CA ARG A 174 -18.89 85.00 3.88
C ARG A 174 -17.86 85.37 4.95
N ILE A 175 -16.98 84.44 5.25
CA ILE A 175 -15.75 84.65 6.03
C ILE A 175 -14.60 84.34 5.09
N SER A 176 -13.90 85.37 4.61
CA SER A 176 -12.86 85.26 3.60
C SER A 176 -11.53 84.74 4.16
N SER A 177 -11.17 85.17 5.36
CA SER A 177 -10.04 84.64 6.13
C SER A 177 -10.29 84.68 7.63
N ALA A 178 -9.90 83.62 8.33
CA ALA A 178 -10.01 83.49 9.77
C ALA A 178 -8.86 82.67 10.35
N HIS A 179 -8.45 83.01 11.57
CA HIS A 179 -7.59 82.19 12.41
C HIS A 179 -8.46 81.60 13.52
N VAL A 180 -8.68 80.29 13.49
CA VAL A 180 -9.49 79.60 14.49
C VAL A 180 -8.58 78.85 15.44
N ARG A 181 -8.71 79.11 16.74
CA ARG A 181 -8.07 78.35 17.80
C ARG A 181 -9.14 77.70 18.66
N VAL A 182 -9.07 76.39 18.82
CA VAL A 182 -10.05 75.63 19.61
C VAL A 182 -9.37 75.01 20.81
N ASP A 183 -9.73 75.43 22.00
CA ASP A 183 -9.20 74.94 23.28
C ASP A 183 -10.20 73.95 23.90
N ASP A 184 -9.91 72.66 23.76
CA ASP A 184 -10.74 71.60 24.32
C ASP A 184 -10.35 71.33 25.79
N LYS A 185 -11.20 71.75 26.72
CA LYS A 185 -10.99 71.56 28.17
C LYS A 185 -11.24 70.12 28.63
N THR A 186 -11.92 69.33 27.81
CA THR A 186 -12.24 67.93 28.11
C THR A 186 -11.05 67.03 27.82
N THR A 187 -10.38 67.25 26.68
CA THR A 187 -9.21 66.46 26.27
C THR A 187 -7.87 67.14 26.62
N GLY A 188 -7.88 68.44 26.93
CA GLY A 188 -6.69 69.26 27.16
C GLY A 188 -5.99 69.71 25.87
N PHE A 189 -6.58 69.43 24.70
CA PHE A 189 -5.97 69.67 23.40
C PHE A 189 -6.32 71.05 22.83
N VAL A 190 -5.35 71.71 22.18
CA VAL A 190 -5.57 72.99 21.49
C VAL A 190 -5.40 72.77 19.99
N TRP A 191 -6.47 72.94 19.22
CA TRP A 191 -6.43 72.97 17.77
C TRP A 191 -6.05 74.38 17.30
N ASP A 192 -5.07 74.48 16.43
CA ASP A 192 -4.71 75.74 15.77
C ASP A 192 -4.94 75.60 14.26
N ALA A 193 -5.86 76.41 13.74
CA ALA A 193 -6.20 76.49 12.33
C ALA A 193 -5.86 77.90 11.82
N PRO A 194 -4.60 78.15 11.40
CA PRO A 194 -4.13 79.48 11.01
C PRO A 194 -4.83 80.04 9.77
N ALA A 195 -5.47 79.18 8.97
CA ALA A 195 -6.25 79.57 7.82
C ALA A 195 -7.59 78.84 7.81
N ALA A 196 -8.68 79.60 7.92
CA ALA A 196 -10.04 79.13 7.81
C ALA A 196 -10.88 80.11 6.96
N ARG A 197 -11.85 79.58 6.23
CA ARG A 197 -12.85 80.34 5.48
C ARG A 197 -14.20 79.67 5.61
N ALA A 198 -15.28 80.44 5.54
CA ALA A 198 -16.63 79.92 5.63
C ALA A 198 -17.61 80.70 4.73
N LEU A 199 -18.71 80.06 4.37
CA LEU A 199 -19.77 80.63 3.54
C LEU A 199 -21.11 80.05 4.01
N MET A 200 -22.06 80.91 4.35
CA MET A 200 -23.44 80.54 4.68
C MET A 200 -24.37 81.16 3.64
N VAL A 201 -25.24 80.35 3.04
CA VAL A 201 -26.15 80.76 1.98
C VAL A 201 -27.57 80.33 2.33
N ARG A 202 -28.51 81.26 2.23
CA ARG A 202 -29.95 80.99 2.30
C ARG A 202 -30.35 80.10 1.14
N ASP A 203 -31.04 79.01 1.44
CA ASP A 203 -31.48 78.01 0.46
C ASP A 203 -32.97 77.68 0.67
N GLU A 204 -33.63 77.09 -0.33
CA GLU A 204 -35.04 76.67 -0.17
C GLU A 204 -35.19 75.66 0.98
N ALA A 205 -34.23 74.74 1.13
CA ALA A 205 -34.23 73.74 2.19
C ALA A 205 -33.88 74.28 3.60
N GLY A 206 -33.31 75.49 3.70
CA GLY A 206 -32.84 76.08 4.96
C GLY A 206 -31.58 76.92 4.77
N VAL A 207 -30.50 76.61 5.47
CA VAL A 207 -29.21 77.30 5.32
C VAL A 207 -28.11 76.31 4.96
N ARG A 208 -27.46 76.52 3.80
CA ARG A 208 -26.29 75.77 3.37
C ARG A 208 -25.03 76.45 3.87
N MET A 209 -24.19 75.72 4.58
CA MET A 209 -22.92 76.18 5.12
C MET A 209 -21.78 75.43 4.45
N GLN A 210 -20.71 76.13 4.11
CA GLN A 210 -19.47 75.58 3.58
C GLN A 210 -18.30 76.17 4.35
N GLY A 211 -17.26 75.38 4.57
CA GLY A 211 -16.04 75.84 5.22
C GLY A 211 -14.82 75.13 4.69
N ALA A 212 -13.67 75.78 4.77
CA ALA A 212 -12.39 75.11 4.61
C ALA A 212 -11.45 75.58 5.72
N LEU A 213 -10.71 74.64 6.31
CA LEU A 213 -9.80 74.91 7.41
C LEU A 213 -8.52 74.08 7.25
N THR A 214 -7.38 74.70 7.48
CA THR A 214 -6.07 74.03 7.52
C THR A 214 -5.62 73.95 8.97
N VAL A 215 -5.52 72.73 9.50
CA VAL A 215 -5.07 72.47 10.88
C VAL A 215 -3.60 72.08 10.85
N GLN A 216 -2.81 72.66 11.75
CA GLN A 216 -1.41 72.28 11.93
C GLN A 216 -1.26 71.44 13.21
N ALA A 217 -0.82 70.18 13.07
CA ALA A 217 -0.59 69.28 14.20
C ALA A 217 0.67 68.44 13.97
N GLY A 218 1.55 68.36 14.98
CA GLY A 218 2.77 67.54 14.92
C GLY A 218 3.68 67.85 13.72
N GLY A 219 3.75 69.12 13.29
CA GLY A 219 4.53 69.56 12.12
C GLY A 219 3.90 69.27 10.75
N HIS A 220 2.69 68.72 10.70
CA HIS A 220 1.96 68.40 9.48
C HIS A 220 0.72 69.29 9.33
N ASN A 221 0.38 69.62 8.08
CA ASN A 221 -0.83 70.34 7.74
C ASN A 221 -1.89 69.35 7.25
N ALA A 222 -3.06 69.36 7.87
CA ALA A 222 -4.24 68.64 7.43
C ALA A 222 -5.27 69.65 6.88
N GLU A 223 -5.79 69.38 5.70
CA GLU A 223 -6.82 70.21 5.07
C GLU A 223 -8.19 69.59 5.28
N PHE A 224 -9.13 70.41 5.71
CA PHE A 224 -10.51 69.98 5.93
C PHE A 224 -11.49 70.87 5.16
N GLN A 225 -12.50 70.24 4.58
CA GLN A 225 -13.64 70.88 3.94
C GLN A 225 -14.91 70.51 4.71
N LEU A 226 -15.61 71.51 5.21
CA LEU A 226 -16.89 71.37 5.88
C LEU A 226 -18.00 71.72 4.89
N SER A 227 -19.07 70.93 4.89
CA SER A 227 -20.35 71.28 4.28
C SER A 227 -21.46 70.91 5.24
N ALA A 228 -22.43 71.78 5.46
CA ALA A 228 -23.55 71.50 6.33
C ALA A 228 -24.85 72.08 5.80
N LEU A 229 -25.98 71.45 6.14
CA LEU A 229 -27.32 71.90 5.82
C LEU A 229 -28.14 71.93 7.10
N TYR A 230 -28.55 73.13 7.51
CA TYR A 230 -29.46 73.31 8.63
C TYR A 230 -30.88 73.52 8.10
N GLY A 231 -31.77 72.58 8.39
CA GLY A 231 -33.12 72.55 7.83
C GLY A 231 -33.98 73.70 8.34
N ARG A 232 -34.83 74.26 7.46
CA ARG A 232 -35.73 75.37 7.80
C ARG A 232 -36.71 75.05 8.93
N SER A 233 -37.10 73.78 9.09
CA SER A 233 -37.94 73.30 10.20
C SER A 233 -37.25 73.33 11.56
N ARG A 234 -35.93 73.52 11.62
CA ARG A 234 -35.09 73.35 12.81
C ARG A 234 -35.15 71.94 13.41
N GLU A 235 -35.50 70.94 12.61
CA GLU A 235 -35.56 69.53 13.06
C GLU A 235 -34.36 68.70 12.60
N GLN A 236 -33.59 69.16 11.62
CA GLN A 236 -32.52 68.41 10.98
C GLN A 236 -31.28 69.27 10.74
N LEU A 237 -30.12 68.70 11.06
CA LEU A 237 -28.81 69.24 10.76
C LEU A 237 -27.96 68.12 10.15
N ASP A 238 -27.57 68.27 8.88
CA ASP A 238 -26.65 67.36 8.23
C ASP A 238 -25.29 68.03 8.06
N ILE A 239 -24.22 67.39 8.53
CA ILE A 239 -22.85 67.89 8.47
C ILE A 239 -21.99 66.86 7.74
N SER A 240 -21.19 67.29 6.78
CA SER A 240 -20.14 66.49 6.14
C SER A 240 -18.81 67.21 6.23
N LEU A 241 -17.85 66.59 6.90
CA LEU A 241 -16.47 67.03 7.04
C LEU A 241 -15.57 66.09 6.21
N ARG A 242 -14.83 66.62 5.24
CA ARG A 242 -13.84 65.87 4.47
C ARG A 242 -12.44 66.31 4.84
N GLY A 243 -11.56 65.38 5.18
CA GLY A 243 -10.15 65.63 5.48
C GLY A 243 -9.24 65.02 4.43
N GLN A 244 -8.13 65.69 4.13
CA GLN A 244 -7.06 65.18 3.27
C GLN A 244 -5.71 65.24 3.99
N ASN A 245 -4.83 64.28 3.67
CA ASN A 245 -3.48 64.18 4.23
C ASN A 245 -3.44 64.15 5.77
N LEU A 246 -4.41 63.45 6.35
CA LEU A 246 -4.60 63.35 7.79
C LEU A 246 -3.63 62.30 8.37
N ARG A 247 -2.78 62.69 9.32
CA ARG A 247 -1.87 61.76 10.03
C ARG A 247 -2.29 61.63 11.48
N LEU A 248 -2.93 60.52 11.83
CA LEU A 248 -3.47 60.29 13.17
C LEU A 248 -2.37 60.15 14.24
N SER A 249 -1.20 59.64 13.88
CA SER A 249 0.01 59.59 14.72
C SER A 249 0.41 60.96 15.29
N ALA A 250 0.21 62.05 14.54
CA ALA A 250 0.53 63.41 14.98
C ALA A 250 -0.32 63.87 16.19
N PHE A 251 -1.44 63.19 16.45
CA PHE A 251 -2.35 63.47 17.57
C PHE A 251 -2.10 62.54 18.78
N ALA A 252 -1.18 61.59 18.69
CA ALA A 252 -1.01 60.58 19.74
C ALA A 252 -0.46 61.17 21.05
N SER A 253 0.37 62.21 20.97
CA SER A 253 0.90 62.95 22.12
C SER A 253 -0.05 64.04 22.62
N ALA A 254 -1.18 64.26 21.95
CA ALA A 254 -2.12 65.32 22.30
C ALA A 254 -2.87 65.05 23.62
N ALA A 255 -3.19 63.79 23.91
CA ALA A 255 -3.87 63.37 25.14
C ALA A 255 -3.51 61.92 25.50
N PRO A 256 -3.49 61.52 26.78
CA PRO A 256 -3.19 60.14 27.19
C PRO A 256 -4.11 59.10 26.54
N GLN A 257 -5.36 59.49 26.27
CA GLN A 257 -6.39 58.63 25.68
C GLN A 257 -6.13 58.36 24.18
N LEU A 258 -5.36 59.23 23.52
CA LEU A 258 -5.00 59.14 22.10
C LEU A 258 -3.64 58.49 21.87
N ALA A 259 -2.92 58.13 22.93
CA ALA A 259 -1.63 57.44 22.84
C ALA A 259 -1.64 56.20 21.90
N PRO A 260 -2.71 55.39 21.83
CA PRO A 260 -2.83 54.31 20.83
C PRO A 260 -2.65 54.72 19.37
N LEU A 261 -2.92 55.98 19.02
CA LEU A 261 -2.80 56.48 17.64
C LEU A 261 -1.35 56.61 17.18
N ALA A 262 -0.37 56.53 18.09
CA ALA A 262 1.06 56.67 17.75
C ALA A 262 1.50 55.64 16.71
N ASP A 263 0.91 54.45 16.77
CA ASP A 263 1.19 53.33 15.87
C ASP A 263 0.43 53.43 14.53
N LEU A 264 -0.34 54.51 14.30
CA LEU A 264 -1.12 54.76 13.08
C LEU A 264 -0.50 55.90 12.27
N ASP A 265 0.69 55.64 11.70
CA ASP A 265 1.47 56.61 10.94
C ASP A 265 1.37 56.37 9.43
N MET A 266 0.32 56.93 8.83
CA MET A 266 0.14 56.97 7.38
C MET A 266 -0.70 58.20 6.99
N PRO A 267 -0.54 58.74 5.76
CA PRO A 267 -1.45 59.75 5.25
C PRO A 267 -2.82 59.12 4.98
N MET A 268 -3.86 59.73 5.54
CA MET A 268 -5.25 59.28 5.40
C MET A 268 -6.13 60.38 4.82
N ASP A 269 -6.99 60.00 3.90
CA ASP A 269 -8.08 60.84 3.41
C ASP A 269 -9.39 60.28 3.94
N GLY A 270 -10.38 61.14 4.18
CA GLY A 270 -11.65 60.63 4.66
C GLY A 270 -12.76 61.64 4.78
N ALA A 271 -13.94 61.12 5.12
CA ALA A 271 -15.14 61.91 5.34
C ALA A 271 -15.88 61.44 6.59
N ILE A 272 -16.30 62.39 7.41
CA ILE A 272 -17.25 62.21 8.51
C ILE A 272 -18.57 62.81 8.04
N ARG A 273 -19.67 62.08 8.17
CA ARG A 273 -21.03 62.57 7.96
C ARG A 273 -21.80 62.41 9.27
N VAL A 274 -22.36 63.50 9.77
CA VAL A 274 -23.15 63.53 11.00
C VAL A 274 -24.55 64.00 10.63
N SER A 275 -25.56 63.22 10.96
CA SER A 275 -26.95 63.67 10.95
C SER A 275 -27.40 63.88 12.39
N ALA A 276 -27.90 65.07 12.71
CA ALA A 276 -28.37 65.44 14.04
C ALA A 276 -29.77 66.06 13.98
N SER A 277 -30.44 66.12 15.13
CA SER A 277 -31.63 66.97 15.29
C SER A 277 -31.21 68.44 15.18
N GLY A 278 -32.16 69.33 14.90
CA GLY A 278 -31.84 70.76 14.82
C GLY A 278 -31.49 71.42 16.17
N LYS A 279 -31.55 70.66 17.27
CA LYS A 279 -31.02 71.02 18.60
C LYS A 279 -29.60 70.48 18.86
N GLY A 280 -29.04 69.69 17.94
CA GLY A 280 -27.69 69.13 18.06
C GLY A 280 -27.63 67.66 18.50
N GLU A 281 -28.76 66.99 18.78
CA GLU A 281 -28.76 65.58 19.19
C GLU A 281 -28.36 64.67 18.01
N ILE A 282 -27.24 63.95 18.15
CA ILE A 282 -26.69 63.11 17.07
C ILE A 282 -27.57 61.88 16.83
N ARG A 283 -28.04 61.69 15.59
CA ARG A 283 -28.82 60.53 15.15
C ARG A 283 -27.97 59.43 14.52
N ASN A 284 -27.03 59.82 13.66
CA ASN A 284 -26.11 58.91 12.98
C ASN A 284 -24.77 59.59 12.69
N VAL A 285 -23.69 58.83 12.77
CA VAL A 285 -22.34 59.24 12.38
C VAL A 285 -21.76 58.19 11.43
N ASP A 286 -21.50 58.57 10.18
CA ASP A 286 -20.78 57.74 9.22
C ASP A 286 -19.35 58.24 9.06
N LEU A 287 -18.40 57.32 9.11
CA LEU A 287 -16.97 57.56 8.89
C LEU A 287 -16.49 56.73 7.70
N ASP A 288 -15.84 57.34 6.70
CA ASP A 288 -15.10 56.67 5.62
C ASP A 288 -13.67 57.20 5.63
N LEU A 289 -12.70 56.38 6.03
CA LEU A 289 -11.27 56.70 6.01
C LEU A 289 -10.53 55.76 5.07
N ARG A 290 -9.56 56.31 4.32
CA ARG A 290 -8.67 55.58 3.42
C ARG A 290 -7.24 56.03 3.65
N GLY A 291 -6.38 55.10 4.03
CA GLY A 291 -4.95 55.30 4.22
C GLY A 291 -4.14 54.80 3.02
N GLY A 292 -3.12 55.56 2.65
CA GLY A 292 -2.08 55.10 1.72
C GLY A 292 -1.00 54.27 2.42
N PRO A 293 0.20 54.15 1.82
CA PRO A 293 1.32 53.44 2.42
C PRO A 293 1.79 54.08 3.74
N GLY A 294 2.08 53.26 4.74
CA GLY A 294 2.60 53.70 6.03
C GLY A 294 2.63 52.58 7.06
N ARG A 295 2.44 52.89 8.35
CA ARG A 295 2.48 51.92 9.44
C ARG A 295 1.20 51.87 10.25
N ILE A 296 0.75 50.66 10.59
CA ILE A 296 -0.40 50.40 11.45
C ILE A 296 -0.01 49.45 12.56
N GLY A 297 -0.25 49.85 13.80
CA GLY A 297 -0.35 48.99 14.96
C GLY A 297 -1.72 49.12 15.61
N ILE A 298 -2.17 48.03 16.20
CA ILE A 298 -3.40 47.94 16.98
C ILE A 298 -3.01 47.39 18.34
N PRO A 299 -3.08 48.18 19.43
CA PRO A 299 -2.68 47.71 20.75
C PRO A 299 -3.36 46.39 21.13
N GLY A 300 -2.58 45.41 21.57
CA GLY A 300 -3.08 44.09 22.00
C GLY A 300 -3.46 43.13 20.86
N VAL A 301 -3.47 43.57 19.60
CA VAL A 301 -3.80 42.75 18.42
C VAL A 301 -2.65 42.70 17.42
N LEU A 302 -2.11 43.87 17.08
CA LEU A 302 -1.04 44.05 16.09
C LEU A 302 0.04 44.96 16.67
N SER A 303 0.89 44.40 17.54
CA SER A 303 2.03 45.11 18.13
C SER A 303 3.30 44.27 17.96
N PRO A 304 4.43 44.85 17.48
CA PRO A 304 4.61 46.25 17.08
C PRO A 304 3.92 46.60 15.74
N ALA A 305 3.80 47.92 15.47
CA ALA A 305 3.23 48.45 14.22
C ALA A 305 3.95 47.95 12.97
N ARG A 306 3.19 47.68 11.91
CA ARG A 306 3.66 47.06 10.67
C ARG A 306 3.43 47.92 9.45
N ASP A 307 4.29 47.71 8.45
CA ASP A 307 4.16 48.37 7.16
C ASP A 307 2.92 47.86 6.40
N VAL A 308 2.17 48.80 5.84
CA VAL A 308 0.96 48.57 5.05
C VAL A 308 1.04 49.37 3.75
N ASP A 309 0.39 48.86 2.69
CA ASP A 309 0.26 49.59 1.41
C ASP A 309 -1.05 50.38 1.31
N ARG A 310 -2.08 49.93 2.01
CA ARG A 310 -3.41 50.55 2.03
C ARG A 310 -4.19 50.17 3.28
N ALA A 311 -5.06 51.07 3.71
CA ALA A 311 -6.05 50.80 4.73
C ALA A 311 -7.39 51.46 4.40
N THR A 312 -8.49 50.83 4.79
CA THR A 312 -9.84 51.39 4.63
C THR A 312 -10.64 51.09 5.89
N LEU A 313 -11.36 52.10 6.38
CA LEU A 313 -12.26 51.99 7.53
C LEU A 313 -13.57 52.69 7.20
N ARG A 314 -14.66 51.93 7.21
CA ARG A 314 -16.04 52.42 7.10
C ARG A 314 -16.81 52.00 8.33
N LEU A 315 -17.26 52.99 9.09
CA LEU A 315 -18.02 52.80 10.33
C LEU A 315 -19.31 53.61 10.28
N SER A 316 -20.39 53.06 10.83
CA SER A 316 -21.59 53.82 11.18
C SER A 316 -21.88 53.66 12.68
N PHE A 317 -22.25 54.76 13.33
CA PHE A 317 -22.59 54.79 14.75
C PHE A 317 -23.99 55.40 14.93
N THR A 318 -24.87 54.66 15.59
CA THR A 318 -26.24 55.07 15.90
C THR A 318 -26.39 55.19 17.42
N PRO A 319 -26.25 56.40 18.00
CA PRO A 319 -26.23 56.60 19.45
C PRO A 319 -27.49 56.09 20.16
N ALA A 320 -28.67 56.30 19.55
CA ALA A 320 -29.95 55.88 20.14
C ALA A 320 -30.05 54.37 20.36
N GLU A 321 -29.33 53.57 19.56
CA GLU A 321 -29.29 52.11 19.67
C GLU A 321 -28.06 51.60 20.41
N ASN A 322 -27.11 52.46 20.78
CA ASN A 322 -25.79 52.09 21.28
C ASN A 322 -25.09 51.06 20.36
N ARG A 323 -25.21 51.26 19.05
CA ARG A 323 -24.69 50.34 18.02
C ARG A 323 -23.62 51.00 17.18
N VAL A 324 -22.49 50.31 17.04
CA VAL A 324 -21.41 50.64 16.09
C VAL A 324 -21.33 49.51 15.06
N ARG A 325 -21.50 49.83 13.79
CA ARG A 325 -21.35 48.87 12.70
C ARG A 325 -20.07 49.16 11.93
N VAL A 326 -19.21 48.14 11.84
CA VAL A 326 -18.05 48.08 10.97
C VAL A 326 -18.51 47.56 9.62
N GLU A 327 -18.79 48.48 8.69
CA GLU A 327 -19.17 48.13 7.30
C GLU A 327 -17.98 47.54 6.54
N GLU A 328 -16.78 48.07 6.82
CA GLU A 328 -15.54 47.59 6.23
C GLU A 328 -14.36 48.08 7.06
N PHE A 329 -13.53 47.16 7.55
CA PHE A 329 -12.17 47.47 7.95
C PHE A 329 -11.26 46.57 7.13
N SER A 330 -10.37 47.12 6.30
CA SER A 330 -9.47 46.34 5.46
C SER A 330 -8.06 46.92 5.44
N VAL A 331 -7.04 46.07 5.50
CA VAL A 331 -5.63 46.46 5.52
C VAL A 331 -4.83 45.56 4.58
N GLY A 332 -4.00 46.16 3.72
CA GLY A 332 -3.01 45.46 2.89
C GLY A 332 -1.62 45.50 3.53
N PHE A 333 -0.94 44.36 3.62
CA PHE A 333 0.38 44.20 4.21
C PHE A 333 1.45 43.87 3.16
N ASN A 334 1.41 44.55 2.02
CA ASN A 334 2.26 44.29 0.85
C ASN A 334 2.16 42.82 0.39
N GLY A 335 0.95 42.42 0.00
CA GLY A 335 0.59 41.05 -0.36
C GLY A 335 -0.62 40.56 0.43
N PRO A 336 -0.43 40.07 1.68
CA PRO A 336 -1.54 39.63 2.52
C PRO A 336 -2.57 40.74 2.75
N THR A 337 -3.86 40.41 2.70
CA THR A 337 -4.94 41.37 2.97
C THR A 337 -5.81 40.87 4.11
N ALA A 338 -6.00 41.68 5.15
CA ALA A 338 -6.92 41.41 6.24
C ALA A 338 -8.18 42.27 6.08
N SER A 339 -9.36 41.72 6.37
CA SER A 339 -10.60 42.47 6.43
C SER A 339 -11.50 42.02 7.58
N LEU A 340 -12.36 42.92 8.05
CA LEU A 340 -13.28 42.72 9.16
C LEU A 340 -14.57 43.49 8.88
N ARG A 341 -15.70 42.85 9.19
CA ARG A 341 -17.02 43.49 9.29
C ARG A 341 -17.71 42.99 10.54
N GLY A 342 -18.57 43.80 11.14
CA GLY A 342 -19.27 43.39 12.34
C GLY A 342 -20.16 44.46 12.95
N LEU A 343 -20.88 44.05 13.98
CA LEU A 343 -21.76 44.88 14.78
C LEU A 343 -21.32 44.77 16.24
N LEU A 344 -21.02 45.92 16.84
CA LEU A 344 -20.80 46.10 18.26
C LEU A 344 -22.07 46.67 18.87
N GLU A 345 -22.67 45.93 19.79
CA GLU A 345 -23.78 46.39 20.62
C GLU A 345 -23.28 46.66 22.04
N LEU A 346 -23.56 47.85 22.56
CA LEU A 346 -23.20 48.26 23.91
C LEU A 346 -24.45 48.36 24.77
N LYS A 347 -24.45 47.66 25.91
CA LYS A 347 -25.52 47.75 26.92
C LYS A 347 -24.89 48.11 28.26
N GLN A 348 -24.99 49.38 28.63
CA GLN A 348 -24.27 49.96 29.78
C GLN A 348 -22.76 49.76 29.64
N ARG A 349 -22.19 48.72 30.29
CA ARG A 349 -20.77 48.37 30.24
C ARG A 349 -20.51 46.99 29.65
N ASP A 350 -21.56 46.23 29.37
CA ASP A 350 -21.45 44.97 28.63
C ASP A 350 -21.40 45.27 27.14
N PHE A 351 -20.60 44.49 26.42
CA PHE A 351 -20.52 44.56 24.98
C PHE A 351 -20.71 43.19 24.35
N ARG A 352 -21.32 43.19 23.17
CA ARG A 352 -21.36 42.05 22.27
C ARG A 352 -20.84 42.49 20.92
N PHE A 353 -19.81 41.83 20.42
CA PHE A 353 -19.27 42.07 19.09
C PHE A 353 -19.39 40.80 18.26
N GLU A 354 -20.19 40.88 17.20
CA GLU A 354 -20.36 39.78 16.24
C GLU A 354 -19.98 40.24 14.83
N GLY A 355 -19.34 39.35 14.08
CA GLY A 355 -18.80 39.73 12.79
C GLY A 355 -18.13 38.61 12.04
N SER A 356 -17.56 38.99 10.90
CA SER A 356 -16.78 38.13 10.01
C SER A 356 -15.44 38.79 9.74
N ALA A 357 -14.35 38.05 9.91
CA ALA A 357 -13.00 38.46 9.52
C ALA A 357 -12.49 37.57 8.40
N GLU A 358 -11.66 38.13 7.52
CA GLU A 358 -11.03 37.40 6.43
C GLU A 358 -9.57 37.80 6.30
N LEU A 359 -8.68 36.82 6.14
CA LEU A 359 -7.26 37.02 5.86
C LEU A 359 -6.89 36.27 4.57
N LYS A 360 -6.41 36.98 3.57
CA LYS A 360 -6.10 36.45 2.23
C LYS A 360 -4.60 36.50 1.93
N ASP A 361 -4.18 35.56 1.10
CA ASP A 361 -2.87 35.54 0.43
C ASP A 361 -1.68 35.65 1.39
N VAL A 362 -1.66 34.80 2.43
CA VAL A 362 -0.60 34.76 3.45
C VAL A 362 0.45 33.70 3.10
N PRO A 363 1.68 34.08 2.74
CA PRO A 363 2.78 33.13 2.62
C PRO A 363 3.07 32.48 3.98
N VAL A 364 3.26 31.17 4.02
CA VAL A 364 3.55 30.44 5.27
C VAL A 364 4.70 31.03 6.09
N PRO A 365 5.83 31.47 5.49
CA PRO A 365 6.90 32.13 6.25
C PRO A 365 6.46 33.39 7.01
N ARG A 366 5.39 34.06 6.55
CA ARG A 366 4.80 35.24 7.18
C ARG A 366 3.60 34.91 8.07
N LEU A 367 3.19 33.65 8.20
CA LEU A 367 2.01 33.27 8.99
C LEU A 367 2.14 33.65 10.48
N ALA A 368 3.37 33.58 11.02
CA ALA A 368 3.67 34.00 12.39
C ALA A 368 3.30 35.46 12.67
N GLU A 369 3.32 36.30 11.64
CA GLU A 369 2.93 37.70 11.72
C GLU A 369 1.43 37.81 12.06
N PHE A 370 0.56 36.94 11.54
CA PHE A 370 -0.89 37.09 11.67
C PHE A 370 -1.52 36.21 12.76
N TRP A 371 -0.74 35.34 13.41
CA TRP A 371 -1.22 34.44 14.46
C TRP A 371 -0.92 34.99 15.86
N LEU A 372 -1.98 35.47 16.53
CA LEU A 372 -1.90 36.02 17.91
C LEU A 372 -1.31 35.00 18.89
N GLU A 373 -0.29 35.42 19.65
CA GLU A 373 0.47 34.54 20.55
C GLU A 373 -0.34 33.75 21.59
N PRO A 374 -1.36 34.32 22.28
CA PRO A 374 -2.13 33.56 23.27
C PRO A 374 -3.04 32.49 22.64
N LEU A 375 -3.34 32.55 21.34
CA LEU A 375 -4.28 31.64 20.70
C LEU A 375 -3.59 30.32 20.32
N ALA A 376 -4.02 29.23 20.96
CA ALA A 376 -3.58 27.87 20.68
C ALA A 376 -2.04 27.72 20.70
N ALA A 377 -1.37 28.20 21.76
CA ALA A 377 0.08 28.28 21.87
C ALA A 377 0.82 26.99 21.45
N GLY A 378 0.32 25.81 21.85
CA GLY A 378 0.89 24.51 21.44
C GLY A 378 0.75 24.24 19.93
N GLY A 379 -0.42 24.50 19.36
CA GLY A 379 -0.68 24.37 17.92
C GLY A 379 0.14 25.36 17.08
N ARG A 380 0.28 26.60 17.55
CA ARG A 380 1.14 27.62 16.95
C ARG A 380 2.60 27.16 16.93
N ALA A 381 3.13 26.75 18.08
CA ALA A 381 4.52 26.29 18.20
C ALA A 381 4.80 25.09 17.27
N TRP A 382 3.90 24.11 17.21
CA TRP A 382 4.04 22.96 16.32
C TRP A 382 3.99 23.38 14.84
N THR A 383 3.05 24.26 14.48
CA THR A 383 2.87 24.71 13.09
C THR A 383 4.08 25.48 12.59
N MET A 384 4.58 26.45 13.37
CA MET A 384 5.75 27.25 13.00
C MET A 384 7.03 26.41 12.89
N ALA A 385 7.14 25.35 13.70
CA ALA A 385 8.28 24.45 13.60
C ALA A 385 8.19 23.56 12.36
N ASN A 386 7.00 23.05 12.01
CA ASN A 386 6.84 21.91 11.11
C ASN A 386 6.21 22.24 9.74
N ILE A 387 5.76 23.47 9.50
CA ILE A 387 5.23 23.92 8.21
C ILE A 387 6.06 25.10 7.72
N SER A 388 6.76 24.94 6.59
CA SER A 388 7.80 25.91 6.14
C SER A 388 7.47 26.67 4.86
N ASP A 389 6.79 26.04 3.92
CA ASP A 389 6.52 26.61 2.59
C ASP A 389 5.02 26.59 2.28
N GLY A 390 4.64 27.29 1.20
CA GLY A 390 3.28 27.33 0.67
C GLY A 390 2.54 28.62 0.98
N MET A 391 1.24 28.60 0.69
CA MET A 391 0.36 29.76 0.78
C MET A 391 -0.93 29.40 1.52
N VAL A 392 -1.33 30.24 2.47
CA VAL A 392 -2.69 30.24 3.01
C VAL A 392 -3.48 31.25 2.21
N ASN A 393 -4.29 30.77 1.27
CA ASN A 393 -4.98 31.64 0.31
C ASN A 393 -6.10 32.46 0.95
N ALA A 394 -6.84 31.86 1.88
CA ALA A 394 -7.92 32.52 2.58
C ALA A 394 -8.17 31.85 3.93
N ILE A 395 -8.35 32.65 4.98
CA ILE A 395 -8.90 32.27 6.28
C ILE A 395 -10.14 33.13 6.49
N THR A 396 -11.31 32.54 6.65
CA THR A 396 -12.55 33.23 7.00
C THR A 396 -12.94 32.82 8.41
N LEU A 397 -13.26 33.79 9.28
CA LEU A 397 -13.67 33.58 10.66
C LEU A 397 -14.99 34.29 10.91
N ASP A 398 -16.04 33.54 11.21
CA ASP A 398 -17.29 34.08 11.75
C ASP A 398 -17.29 33.93 13.26
N PHE A 399 -17.45 35.03 13.98
CA PHE A 399 -17.32 35.03 15.43
C PHE A 399 -18.39 35.86 16.13
N ALA A 400 -18.58 35.56 17.41
CA ALA A 400 -19.31 36.39 18.34
C ALA A 400 -18.59 36.34 19.70
N VAL A 401 -18.24 37.51 20.22
CA VAL A 401 -17.57 37.68 21.51
C VAL A 401 -18.39 38.60 22.40
N GLY A 402 -18.51 38.24 23.67
CA GLY A 402 -19.18 39.02 24.69
C GLY A 402 -18.24 39.30 25.85
N GLY A 403 -18.37 40.46 26.48
CA GLY A 403 -17.55 40.82 27.63
C GLY A 403 -18.05 42.06 28.34
N ASN A 404 -17.29 42.48 29.35
CA ASN A 404 -17.55 43.70 30.10
C ASN A 404 -16.35 44.63 29.98
N LEU A 405 -16.59 45.92 29.72
CA LEU A 405 -15.55 46.92 29.51
C LEU A 405 -14.69 47.18 30.76
N ASP A 406 -15.18 46.89 31.97
CA ASP A 406 -14.40 46.97 33.23
C ASP A 406 -13.53 45.74 33.48
N HIS A 407 -13.91 44.61 32.88
CA HIS A 407 -13.25 43.32 33.04
C HIS A 407 -12.90 42.71 31.67
N PRO A 408 -12.07 43.39 30.86
CA PRO A 408 -11.70 42.92 29.52
C PRO A 408 -11.03 41.53 29.53
N GLU A 409 -10.46 41.10 30.66
CA GLU A 409 -9.90 39.78 30.88
C GLU A 409 -10.93 38.63 30.85
N ASN A 410 -12.21 38.92 31.06
CA ASN A 410 -13.30 37.94 31.15
C ASN A 410 -14.08 37.76 29.82
N LEU A 411 -13.41 37.99 28.69
CA LEU A 411 -13.97 37.81 27.35
C LEU A 411 -14.48 36.37 27.14
N LYS A 412 -15.75 36.24 26.73
CA LYS A 412 -16.38 34.97 26.39
C LYS A 412 -16.55 34.86 24.87
N VAL A 413 -16.05 33.77 24.30
CA VAL A 413 -16.31 33.40 22.90
C VAL A 413 -17.64 32.65 22.84
N GLU A 414 -18.66 33.23 22.24
CA GLU A 414 -19.98 32.60 22.05
C GLU A 414 -20.05 31.76 20.78
N ARG A 415 -19.35 32.21 19.72
CA ARG A 415 -19.29 31.55 18.43
C ARG A 415 -17.92 31.76 17.80
N SER A 416 -17.37 30.70 17.20
CA SER A 416 -16.13 30.76 16.42
C SER A 416 -16.18 29.68 15.35
N LEU A 417 -16.50 30.08 14.12
CA LEU A 417 -16.50 29.21 12.95
C LEU A 417 -15.39 29.68 12.02
N ALA A 418 -14.45 28.81 11.68
CA ALA A 418 -13.37 29.17 10.75
C ALA A 418 -13.35 28.25 9.54
N GLN A 419 -12.98 28.80 8.39
CA GLN A 419 -12.59 28.03 7.21
C GLN A 419 -11.25 28.54 6.71
N MET A 420 -10.40 27.65 6.21
CA MET A 420 -9.11 28.01 5.65
C MET A 420 -8.86 27.22 4.37
N ARG A 421 -8.30 27.86 3.35
CA ARG A 421 -7.77 27.22 2.14
C ARG A 421 -6.28 27.41 2.08
N TYR A 422 -5.56 26.33 1.84
CA TYR A 422 -4.10 26.33 1.77
C TYR A 422 -3.61 25.53 0.57
N GLU A 423 -2.45 25.90 0.07
CA GLU A 423 -1.85 25.34 -1.13
C GLU A 423 -0.34 25.23 -1.01
N GLY A 424 0.20 24.12 -1.51
CA GLY A 424 1.64 23.94 -1.68
C GLY A 424 2.43 23.82 -0.37
N LEU A 425 1.80 23.40 0.74
CA LEU A 425 2.51 23.34 2.02
C LEU A 425 3.60 22.26 2.03
N THR A 426 4.71 22.56 2.71
CA THR A 426 5.71 21.58 3.13
C THR A 426 5.50 21.26 4.61
N VAL A 427 5.18 20.01 4.94
CA VAL A 427 4.83 19.55 6.29
C VAL A 427 5.82 18.49 6.77
N ARG A 428 6.52 18.77 7.87
CA ARG A 428 7.36 17.80 8.59
C ARG A 428 6.55 17.10 9.67
N TYR A 429 5.96 15.97 9.32
CA TYR A 429 5.03 15.23 10.20
C TYR A 429 5.74 14.38 11.28
N LEU A 430 6.95 13.90 11.03
CA LEU A 430 7.73 13.11 11.98
C LEU A 430 9.23 13.16 11.63
N ASP A 431 10.08 13.79 12.44
CA ASP A 431 11.52 13.90 12.15
C ASP A 431 12.30 12.59 12.48
N PRO A 432 13.28 12.15 11.66
CA PRO A 432 13.75 12.70 10.39
C PRO A 432 13.14 12.04 9.14
N MET A 433 11.83 11.71 9.16
CA MET A 433 11.16 11.25 7.94
C MET A 433 11.20 12.35 6.87
N PRO A 434 11.25 11.99 5.57
CA PRO A 434 11.17 12.96 4.51
C PRO A 434 9.88 13.80 4.60
N PRO A 435 9.93 15.13 4.40
CA PRO A 435 8.76 15.98 4.56
C PRO A 435 7.73 15.74 3.45
N LEU A 436 6.46 15.93 3.79
CA LEU A 436 5.35 15.90 2.85
C LEU A 436 5.29 17.26 2.13
N ARG A 437 5.40 17.26 0.81
CA ARG A 437 5.43 18.49 -0.01
C ARG A 437 4.19 18.64 -0.88
N GLY A 438 3.87 19.86 -1.29
CA GLY A 438 2.76 20.15 -2.19
C GLY A 438 1.39 19.90 -1.55
N VAL A 439 1.30 20.04 -0.23
CA VAL A 439 0.08 19.74 0.52
C VAL A 439 -0.94 20.85 0.31
N SER A 440 -2.09 20.50 -0.24
CA SER A 440 -3.15 21.45 -0.56
C SER A 440 -4.50 20.93 -0.06
N GLY A 441 -5.40 21.82 0.34
CA GLY A 441 -6.67 21.40 0.93
C GLY A 441 -7.42 22.53 1.62
N THR A 442 -8.38 22.13 2.46
CA THR A 442 -9.22 23.05 3.24
C THR A 442 -9.27 22.63 4.70
N MET A 443 -9.42 23.58 5.61
CA MET A 443 -9.70 23.35 7.03
C MET A 443 -11.04 23.98 7.40
N ARG A 444 -11.79 23.32 8.29
CA ARG A 444 -12.98 23.86 8.94
C ARG A 444 -12.86 23.71 10.46
N PHE A 445 -13.30 24.71 11.20
CA PHE A 445 -13.38 24.71 12.65
C PHE A 445 -14.77 25.18 13.08
N ASP A 446 -15.40 24.47 14.01
CA ASP A 446 -16.77 24.74 14.49
C ASP A 446 -16.87 25.03 16.00
N GLY A 447 -15.74 25.20 16.68
CA GLY A 447 -15.67 25.32 18.14
C GLY A 447 -15.15 24.05 18.81
N ALA A 448 -15.55 22.88 18.32
CA ALA A 448 -15.25 21.58 18.93
C ALA A 448 -14.27 20.73 18.12
N LEU A 449 -14.43 20.77 16.79
CA LEU A 449 -13.72 19.97 15.81
C LEU A 449 -12.96 20.91 14.88
N MET A 450 -11.67 20.62 14.70
CA MET A 450 -10.88 21.18 13.60
C MET A 450 -10.59 20.07 12.59
N ARG A 451 -11.22 20.14 11.41
CA ARG A 451 -11.10 19.17 10.32
C ARG A 451 -10.28 19.73 9.18
N PHE A 452 -9.27 19.00 8.74
CA PHE A 452 -8.52 19.25 7.51
C PHE A 452 -8.93 18.21 6.46
N ASP A 453 -9.44 18.67 5.32
CA ASP A 453 -9.66 17.87 4.12
C ASP A 453 -8.48 18.13 3.16
N ILE A 454 -7.59 17.14 3.04
CA ILE A 454 -6.37 17.19 2.23
C ILE A 454 -6.70 16.69 0.83
N ALA A 455 -6.46 17.51 -0.18
CA ALA A 455 -6.71 17.18 -1.58
C ALA A 455 -5.49 16.52 -2.26
N SER A 456 -4.27 16.97 -1.92
CA SER A 456 -3.04 16.48 -2.53
C SER A 456 -1.85 16.60 -1.58
N GLY A 457 -0.80 15.85 -1.87
CA GLY A 457 0.52 15.94 -1.23
C GLY A 457 1.42 14.81 -1.72
N ALA A 458 2.73 14.88 -1.51
CA ALA A 458 3.65 13.80 -1.87
C ALA A 458 4.89 13.72 -0.99
N VAL A 459 5.38 12.50 -0.78
CA VAL A 459 6.70 12.20 -0.22
C VAL A 459 7.50 11.44 -1.28
N GLY A 460 8.41 12.13 -1.98
CA GLY A 460 9.08 11.55 -3.15
C GLY A 460 8.06 11.11 -4.20
N ASN A 461 8.04 9.83 -4.54
CA ASN A 461 7.11 9.24 -5.50
C ASN A 461 5.78 8.77 -4.88
N ILE A 462 5.65 8.81 -3.55
CA ILE A 462 4.45 8.40 -2.81
C ILE A 462 3.47 9.58 -2.83
N LYS A 463 2.31 9.40 -3.47
CA LYS A 463 1.30 10.44 -3.64
C LYS A 463 0.16 10.25 -2.67
N LEU A 464 -0.25 11.32 -2.01
CA LEU A 464 -1.49 11.40 -1.26
C LEU A 464 -2.61 11.81 -2.23
N ALA A 465 -3.54 10.89 -2.48
CA ALA A 465 -4.70 11.10 -3.36
C ALA A 465 -5.90 11.75 -2.63
N GLY A 466 -5.84 11.79 -1.30
CA GLY A 466 -6.81 12.45 -0.44
C GLY A 466 -6.52 12.14 1.02
N GLY A 467 -7.04 12.94 1.93
CA GLY A 467 -6.92 12.66 3.36
C GLY A 467 -7.85 13.51 4.21
N ARG A 468 -8.08 13.05 5.44
CA ARG A 468 -8.82 13.75 6.48
C ARG A 468 -8.02 13.72 7.78
N VAL A 469 -7.90 14.87 8.43
CA VAL A 469 -7.34 14.99 9.78
C VAL A 469 -8.35 15.70 10.66
N ASP A 470 -8.85 15.02 11.68
CA ASP A 470 -9.80 15.56 12.65
C ASP A 470 -9.10 15.74 13.99
N VAL A 471 -9.01 16.98 14.48
CA VAL A 471 -8.53 17.32 15.82
C VAL A 471 -9.75 17.56 16.71
N LEU A 472 -9.87 16.75 17.76
CA LEU A 472 -11.03 16.68 18.63
C LEU A 472 -10.68 17.06 20.07
N GLY A 473 -11.69 17.48 20.84
CA GLY A 473 -11.56 17.77 22.27
C GLY A 473 -11.15 19.20 22.58
N LEU A 474 -11.41 20.16 21.67
CA LEU A 474 -10.96 21.55 21.77
C LEU A 474 -11.78 22.42 22.74
N GLU A 475 -12.91 21.92 23.28
CA GLU A 475 -13.87 22.68 24.08
C GLU A 475 -13.55 22.78 25.59
N GLY A 476 -12.44 22.20 26.08
CA GLY A 476 -11.99 22.43 27.47
C GLY A 476 -11.47 21.22 28.26
N GLY A 477 -10.28 20.73 27.93
CA GLY A 477 -9.51 19.77 28.76
C GLY A 477 -8.18 19.35 28.12
N ASP A 478 -7.36 18.58 28.83
CA ASP A 478 -6.03 18.13 28.36
C ASP A 478 -6.07 16.92 27.38
N ASN A 479 -7.27 16.40 27.08
CA ASN A 479 -7.45 15.14 26.33
C ASN A 479 -7.68 15.36 24.82
N HIS A 480 -6.80 16.14 24.20
CA HIS A 480 -6.84 16.38 22.75
C HIS A 480 -6.39 15.12 21.98
N ARG A 481 -7.14 14.77 20.93
CA ARG A 481 -6.84 13.60 20.09
C ARG A 481 -7.00 13.92 18.62
N THR A 482 -6.27 13.17 17.79
CA THR A 482 -6.31 13.29 16.34
C THR A 482 -6.72 11.97 15.72
N GLU A 483 -7.68 12.04 14.80
CA GLU A 483 -8.03 10.94 13.89
C GLU A 483 -7.57 11.31 12.48
N ILE A 484 -6.82 10.41 11.85
CA ILE A 484 -6.22 10.63 10.53
C ILE A 484 -6.68 9.50 9.61
N GLU A 485 -7.19 9.85 8.43
CA GLU A 485 -7.47 8.91 7.34
C GLU A 485 -6.77 9.40 6.07
N LEU A 486 -5.90 8.58 5.48
CA LEU A 486 -5.11 8.93 4.29
C LEU A 486 -5.37 7.94 3.17
N GLN A 487 -5.51 8.44 1.95
CA GLN A 487 -5.55 7.65 0.71
C GLN A 487 -4.25 7.88 -0.05
N ILE A 488 -3.44 6.84 -0.17
CA ILE A 488 -2.08 6.90 -0.69
C ILE A 488 -1.99 6.05 -1.95
N ARG A 489 -1.29 6.54 -2.97
CA ARG A 489 -0.95 5.81 -4.20
C ARG A 489 0.56 5.83 -4.41
N SER A 490 1.13 4.66 -4.66
CA SER A 490 2.57 4.50 -4.85
C SER A 490 2.89 3.29 -5.71
N SER A 491 4.15 3.18 -6.15
CA SER A 491 4.70 1.90 -6.58
C SER A 491 5.02 1.02 -5.37
N VAL A 492 5.02 -0.30 -5.56
CA VAL A 492 5.44 -1.24 -4.51
C VAL A 492 6.91 -1.03 -4.10
N PRO A 493 7.88 -0.83 -5.02
CA PRO A 493 9.27 -0.52 -4.65
C PRO A 493 9.41 0.72 -3.77
N ASP A 494 8.76 1.83 -4.14
CA ASP A 494 8.81 3.07 -3.35
C ASP A 494 8.19 2.88 -1.96
N THR A 495 7.11 2.10 -1.87
CA THR A 495 6.45 1.75 -0.60
C THR A 495 7.39 0.94 0.30
N MET A 496 8.05 -0.08 -0.25
CA MET A 496 8.99 -0.90 0.52
C MET A 496 10.18 -0.07 1.00
N ALA A 497 10.75 0.78 0.14
CA ALA A 497 11.85 1.67 0.52
C ALA A 497 11.44 2.68 1.61
N PHE A 498 10.19 3.16 1.58
CA PHE A 498 9.65 4.01 2.64
C PHE A 498 9.47 3.26 3.96
N LEU A 499 8.91 2.04 3.92
CA LEU A 499 8.72 1.19 5.10
C LEU A 499 10.04 0.70 5.74
N GLU A 500 11.14 0.65 4.98
CA GLU A 500 12.49 0.35 5.47
C GLU A 500 13.05 1.45 6.39
N HIS A 501 12.42 2.64 6.46
CA HIS A 501 12.92 3.74 7.27
C HIS A 501 12.93 3.36 8.78
N PRO A 502 14.06 3.54 9.51
CA PRO A 502 14.19 3.08 10.89
C PRO A 502 13.13 3.63 11.87
N LYS A 503 12.58 4.83 11.60
CA LYS A 503 11.52 5.44 12.43
C LYS A 503 10.17 4.72 12.37
N ILE A 504 9.90 3.95 11.30
CA ILE A 504 8.65 3.16 11.20
C ILE A 504 8.75 1.93 12.12
N GLY A 505 9.96 1.40 12.30
CA GLY A 505 10.21 0.30 13.24
C GLY A 505 9.60 -1.04 12.82
N LEU A 506 9.29 -1.23 11.52
CA LEU A 506 8.78 -2.52 11.03
C LEU A 506 9.89 -3.58 11.06
N ALA A 507 9.53 -4.81 11.40
CA ALA A 507 10.48 -5.91 11.47
C ALA A 507 11.03 -6.24 10.07
N LYS A 508 12.36 -6.40 9.95
CA LYS A 508 13.04 -6.62 8.67
C LYS A 508 12.58 -7.89 7.93
N ASP A 509 12.07 -8.88 8.65
CA ASP A 509 11.53 -10.12 8.10
C ASP A 509 10.14 -9.99 7.45
N LEU A 510 9.51 -8.81 7.56
CA LEU A 510 8.27 -8.44 6.88
C LEU A 510 8.52 -7.62 5.60
N LEU A 511 9.76 -7.18 5.37
CA LEU A 511 10.13 -6.31 4.26
C LEU A 511 10.81 -7.11 3.14
N PHE A 512 10.41 -6.85 1.91
CA PHE A 512 11.08 -7.37 0.72
C PHE A 512 12.03 -6.31 0.17
N ASN A 513 13.16 -6.75 -0.41
CA ASN A 513 14.09 -5.85 -1.09
C ASN A 513 13.36 -5.11 -2.24
N PRO A 514 13.30 -3.76 -2.23
CA PRO A 514 12.60 -2.97 -3.23
C PRO A 514 13.02 -3.28 -4.67
N LYS A 515 14.32 -3.56 -4.90
CA LYS A 515 14.88 -3.85 -6.23
C LYS A 515 14.38 -5.15 -6.86
N ARG A 516 13.79 -6.03 -6.05
CA ARG A 516 13.22 -7.31 -6.49
C ARG A 516 11.71 -7.24 -6.69
N THR A 517 11.10 -6.08 -6.41
CA THR A 517 9.66 -5.88 -6.48
C THR A 517 9.26 -5.02 -7.66
N ALA A 518 8.03 -5.18 -8.14
CA ALA A 518 7.38 -4.26 -9.06
C ALA A 518 5.87 -4.27 -8.81
N GLY A 519 5.15 -3.31 -9.38
CA GLY A 519 3.69 -3.19 -9.28
C GLY A 519 3.26 -1.89 -8.61
N ASP A 520 1.95 -1.75 -8.48
CA ASP A 520 1.28 -0.55 -7.96
C ASP A 520 0.50 -0.89 -6.70
N VAL A 521 0.40 0.07 -5.78
CA VAL A 521 -0.33 -0.09 -4.54
C VAL A 521 -1.15 1.15 -4.21
N ALA A 522 -2.41 0.93 -3.84
CA ALA A 522 -3.30 1.92 -3.27
C ALA A 522 -3.56 1.57 -1.80
N VAL A 523 -3.23 2.48 -0.88
CA VAL A 523 -3.32 2.27 0.57
C VAL A 523 -4.35 3.22 1.18
N THR A 524 -5.22 2.69 2.04
CA THR A 524 -6.01 3.47 2.99
C THR A 524 -5.40 3.27 4.38
N LEU A 525 -4.90 4.36 4.98
CA LEU A 525 -4.30 4.36 6.31
C LEU A 525 -5.21 5.10 7.28
N ARG A 526 -5.51 4.49 8.43
CA ARG A 526 -6.26 5.10 9.53
C ARG A 526 -5.41 5.10 10.79
N LEU A 527 -5.27 6.26 11.42
CA LEU A 527 -4.52 6.44 12.67
C LEU A 527 -5.39 7.17 13.69
N LYS A 528 -5.26 6.79 14.96
CA LYS A 528 -5.77 7.55 16.10
C LYS A 528 -4.65 7.70 17.13
N LEU A 529 -4.37 8.94 17.52
CA LEU A 529 -3.30 9.24 18.47
C LEU A 529 -3.67 10.43 19.38
N PRO A 530 -3.18 10.45 20.63
CA PRO A 530 -3.30 11.60 21.50
C PRO A 530 -2.31 12.71 21.11
N LEU A 531 -2.66 13.98 21.35
CA LEU A 531 -1.78 15.13 21.07
C LEU A 531 -0.87 15.45 22.26
N LEU A 532 0.01 14.51 22.62
CA LEU A 532 1.00 14.65 23.69
C LEU A 532 2.39 15.00 23.14
N LYS A 533 3.27 15.57 23.98
CA LYS A 533 4.67 15.85 23.61
C LYS A 533 5.45 14.59 23.22
N SER A 534 5.10 13.46 23.82
CA SER A 534 5.71 12.16 23.55
C SER A 534 4.59 11.13 23.48
N VAL A 535 4.52 10.39 22.36
CA VAL A 535 3.49 9.38 22.08
C VAL A 535 4.18 8.04 21.90
N ALA A 536 3.84 7.03 22.71
CA ALA A 536 4.37 5.68 22.53
C ALA A 536 3.56 4.95 21.44
N MET A 537 4.18 3.98 20.77
CA MET A 537 3.47 3.16 19.75
C MET A 537 2.27 2.39 20.33
N SER A 538 2.29 2.09 21.63
CA SER A 538 1.14 1.50 22.34
C SER A 538 -0.08 2.43 22.42
N ASP A 539 0.13 3.73 22.30
CA ASP A 539 -0.91 4.77 22.38
C ASP A 539 -1.53 5.08 21.01
N VAL A 540 -0.96 4.51 19.94
CA VAL A 540 -1.39 4.71 18.56
C VAL A 540 -2.24 3.53 18.10
N SER A 541 -3.51 3.78 17.81
CA SER A 541 -4.35 2.82 17.09
C SER A 541 -4.15 3.02 15.59
N TYR A 542 -3.87 1.94 14.87
CA TYR A 542 -3.68 1.99 13.42
C TYR A 542 -4.42 0.85 12.72
N TRP A 543 -4.82 1.13 11.49
CA TRP A 543 -5.28 0.15 10.52
C TRP A 543 -4.80 0.59 9.14
N ALA A 544 -4.29 -0.33 8.34
CA ALA A 544 -3.99 -0.07 6.93
C ALA A 544 -4.56 -1.17 6.05
N GLY A 545 -5.28 -0.77 5.00
CA GLY A 545 -5.72 -1.65 3.93
C GLY A 545 -5.04 -1.24 2.62
N ALA A 546 -4.50 -2.20 1.89
CA ALA A 546 -3.82 -1.96 0.63
C ALA A 546 -4.32 -2.89 -0.47
N ASP A 547 -4.66 -2.32 -1.62
CA ASP A 547 -4.95 -3.06 -2.85
C ASP A 547 -3.72 -2.96 -3.75
N ILE A 548 -3.18 -4.13 -4.12
CA ILE A 548 -1.92 -4.27 -4.86
C ILE A 548 -2.24 -4.90 -6.22
N GLU A 549 -1.77 -4.26 -7.29
CA GLU A 549 -1.95 -4.70 -8.66
C GLU A 549 -0.60 -4.89 -9.37
N ARG A 550 -0.57 -5.81 -10.33
CA ARG A 550 0.62 -6.12 -11.16
C ARG A 550 1.86 -6.39 -10.30
N PHE A 551 1.68 -6.98 -9.12
CA PHE A 551 2.78 -7.27 -8.23
C PHE A 551 3.69 -8.34 -8.85
N ALA A 552 4.98 -8.06 -8.83
CA ALA A 552 5.99 -9.04 -9.16
C ALA A 552 7.06 -9.09 -8.07
N LEU A 553 7.56 -10.28 -7.78
CA LEU A 553 8.63 -10.53 -6.85
C LEU A 553 9.62 -11.54 -7.44
N GLN A 554 10.83 -11.07 -7.70
CA GLN A 554 11.92 -11.91 -8.18
C GLN A 554 12.44 -12.81 -7.05
N ASN A 555 12.68 -14.09 -7.33
CA ASN A 555 13.14 -15.09 -6.37
C ASN A 555 12.27 -15.14 -5.09
N ALA A 556 10.94 -15.11 -5.25
CA ALA A 556 9.98 -15.04 -4.15
C ALA A 556 10.18 -16.17 -3.11
N ALA A 557 10.30 -17.41 -3.57
CA ALA A 557 10.62 -18.56 -2.72
C ALA A 557 11.28 -19.66 -3.56
N LEU A 558 12.29 -20.36 -3.02
CA LEU A 558 12.97 -21.49 -3.66
C LEU A 558 13.46 -21.20 -5.10
N GLY A 559 13.88 -19.96 -5.37
CA GLY A 559 14.30 -19.52 -6.72
C GLY A 559 13.17 -19.26 -7.71
N LEU A 560 11.90 -19.40 -7.32
CA LEU A 560 10.73 -19.16 -8.17
C LEU A 560 10.37 -17.68 -8.21
N ASN A 561 9.95 -17.19 -9.38
CA ASN A 561 9.45 -15.84 -9.57
C ASN A 561 7.93 -15.78 -9.45
N LEU A 562 7.44 -14.71 -8.82
CA LEU A 562 6.03 -14.34 -8.79
C LEU A 562 5.80 -13.17 -9.74
N THR A 563 4.81 -13.26 -10.62
CA THR A 563 4.44 -12.21 -11.58
C THR A 563 2.92 -12.04 -11.66
N ASP A 564 2.47 -10.91 -12.22
CA ASP A 564 1.06 -10.56 -12.45
C ASP A 564 0.14 -10.82 -11.24
N ALA A 565 0.64 -10.56 -10.03
CA ALA A 565 -0.10 -10.83 -8.82
C ALA A 565 -1.03 -9.65 -8.46
N THR A 566 -2.25 -9.99 -8.05
CA THR A 566 -3.21 -9.07 -7.44
C THR A 566 -3.49 -9.52 -6.03
N ALA A 567 -3.35 -8.62 -5.06
CA ALA A 567 -3.51 -8.96 -3.64
C ALA A 567 -4.18 -7.82 -2.86
N ARG A 568 -4.94 -8.21 -1.86
CA ARG A 568 -5.41 -7.31 -0.80
C ARG A 568 -4.65 -7.61 0.48
N LEU A 569 -4.09 -6.57 1.08
CA LEU A 569 -3.40 -6.60 2.36
C LEU A 569 -4.20 -5.80 3.38
N GLU A 570 -4.37 -6.33 4.58
CA GLU A 570 -4.96 -5.64 5.72
C GLU A 570 -4.05 -5.85 6.93
N VAL A 571 -3.75 -4.79 7.67
CA VAL A 571 -2.87 -4.85 8.85
C VAL A 571 -3.37 -3.94 9.96
N ASP A 572 -3.37 -4.47 11.18
CA ASP A 572 -3.63 -3.76 12.42
C ASP A 572 -2.72 -4.29 13.55
N ALA A 573 -2.97 -3.87 14.80
CA ALA A 573 -2.19 -4.29 15.96
C ALA A 573 -2.32 -5.80 16.33
N ARG A 574 -3.25 -6.54 15.72
CA ARG A 574 -3.56 -7.95 16.00
C ARG A 574 -3.10 -8.88 14.89
N GLU A 575 -3.31 -8.52 13.63
CA GLU A 575 -2.92 -9.35 12.50
C GLU A 575 -2.52 -8.57 11.24
N LEU A 576 -1.66 -9.19 10.43
CA LEU A 576 -1.46 -8.88 9.03
C LEU A 576 -2.07 -10.02 8.21
N LYS A 577 -2.90 -9.68 7.23
CA LYS A 577 -3.56 -10.63 6.34
C LYS A 577 -3.37 -10.20 4.90
N VAL A 578 -2.85 -11.11 4.08
CA VAL A 578 -2.73 -10.93 2.63
C VAL A 578 -3.49 -12.04 1.93
N THR A 579 -4.33 -11.68 0.99
CA THR A 579 -5.06 -12.61 0.13
C THR A 579 -4.92 -12.18 -1.31
N GLY A 580 -4.47 -13.08 -2.18
CA GLY A 580 -4.26 -12.72 -3.58
C GLY A 580 -4.12 -13.92 -4.50
N LYS A 581 -4.03 -13.61 -5.79
CA LYS A 581 -3.73 -14.55 -6.86
C LYS A 581 -2.52 -14.04 -7.63
N GLY A 582 -1.66 -14.92 -8.09
CA GLY A 582 -0.52 -14.53 -8.92
C GLY A 582 0.07 -15.70 -9.68
N LYS A 583 0.94 -15.41 -10.64
CA LYS A 583 1.60 -16.42 -11.46
C LYS A 583 2.96 -16.77 -10.85
N VAL A 584 3.15 -18.03 -10.44
CA VAL A 584 4.45 -18.57 -10.06
C VAL A 584 5.00 -19.37 -11.24
N GLU A 585 6.11 -18.93 -11.82
CA GLU A 585 6.65 -19.50 -13.07
C GLU A 585 5.58 -19.62 -14.19
N GLY A 586 4.70 -18.61 -14.28
CA GLY A 586 3.60 -18.57 -15.25
C GLY A 586 2.29 -19.24 -14.81
N GLN A 587 2.28 -19.93 -13.67
CA GLN A 587 1.13 -20.73 -13.22
C GLN A 587 0.33 -20.03 -12.13
N VAL A 588 -0.99 -19.94 -12.31
CA VAL A 588 -1.85 -19.19 -11.39
C VAL A 588 -2.04 -19.95 -10.08
N LEU A 589 -1.62 -19.33 -8.98
CA LEU A 589 -1.79 -19.83 -7.62
C LEU A 589 -2.59 -18.83 -6.78
N ASP A 590 -3.47 -19.35 -5.94
CA ASP A 590 -4.10 -18.62 -4.86
C ASP A 590 -3.16 -18.66 -3.64
N VAL A 591 -2.88 -17.49 -3.06
CA VAL A 591 -1.99 -17.34 -1.91
C VAL A 591 -2.71 -16.60 -0.80
N GLN A 592 -2.64 -17.16 0.40
CA GLN A 592 -3.02 -16.48 1.64
C GLN A 592 -1.83 -16.46 2.58
N TRP A 593 -1.54 -15.29 3.15
CA TRP A 593 -0.54 -15.11 4.19
C TRP A 593 -1.19 -14.44 5.39
N ARG A 594 -0.95 -14.98 6.59
CA ARG A 594 -1.32 -14.35 7.86
C ARG A 594 -0.11 -14.27 8.79
N GLU A 595 0.08 -13.11 9.39
CA GLU A 595 0.97 -12.87 10.52
C GLU A 595 0.07 -12.51 11.72
N LEU A 596 0.28 -13.11 12.89
CA LEU A 596 -0.45 -12.71 14.11
C LEU A 596 0.51 -12.02 15.07
N PHE A 597 0.06 -10.89 15.62
CA PHE A 597 0.79 -10.08 16.57
C PHE A 597 0.24 -10.26 17.99
N GLY A 598 0.99 -9.79 18.99
CA GLY A 598 0.60 -9.83 20.41
C GLY A 598 1.37 -10.85 21.24
N PRO A 599 1.06 -10.97 22.54
CA PRO A 599 1.89 -11.70 23.50
C PRO A 599 1.77 -13.24 23.41
N LYS A 600 0.65 -13.78 22.92
CA LYS A 600 0.40 -15.23 22.82
C LYS A 600 -0.38 -15.61 21.55
N PRO A 601 0.14 -15.31 20.34
CA PRO A 601 -0.56 -15.66 19.11
C PRO A 601 -0.54 -17.18 18.88
N ALA A 602 -1.58 -17.73 18.26
CA ALA A 602 -1.68 -19.17 17.97
C ALA A 602 -0.58 -19.68 17.01
N PHE A 603 -0.05 -18.80 16.17
CA PHE A 603 1.11 -18.99 15.32
C PHE A 603 1.70 -17.62 15.00
N ARG A 604 2.97 -17.55 14.64
CA ARG A 604 3.58 -16.30 14.17
C ARG A 604 3.20 -16.03 12.72
N ARG A 605 3.32 -17.04 11.86
CA ARG A 605 3.10 -16.92 10.42
C ARG A 605 2.42 -18.16 9.84
N ARG A 606 1.51 -17.96 8.88
CA ARG A 606 0.84 -19.04 8.13
C ARG A 606 0.70 -18.66 6.66
N TYR A 607 1.22 -19.49 5.78
CA TYR A 607 1.00 -19.42 4.34
C TYR A 607 0.11 -20.57 3.91
N GLU A 608 -0.84 -20.29 3.03
CA GLU A 608 -1.69 -21.28 2.37
C GLU A 608 -1.64 -21.03 0.86
N VAL A 609 -1.25 -22.05 0.10
CA VAL A 609 -1.10 -21.98 -1.36
C VAL A 609 -1.97 -23.06 -2.00
N LYS A 610 -2.76 -22.67 -3.00
CA LYS A 610 -3.60 -23.57 -3.81
C LYS A 610 -3.39 -23.30 -5.28
N GLY A 611 -3.55 -24.33 -6.09
CA GLY A 611 -3.48 -24.20 -7.55
C GLY A 611 -2.61 -25.29 -8.18
N GLN A 612 -2.49 -25.20 -9.50
CA GLN A 612 -1.80 -26.21 -10.29
C GLN A 612 -0.32 -25.85 -10.44
N ILE A 613 0.55 -26.83 -10.18
CA ILE A 613 2.00 -26.72 -10.31
C ILE A 613 2.52 -27.73 -11.36
N SER A 614 3.35 -27.31 -12.31
CA SER A 614 4.01 -28.23 -13.26
C SER A 614 5.23 -28.91 -12.66
N GLN A 615 5.58 -30.05 -13.24
CA GLN A 615 6.86 -30.71 -13.02
C GLN A 615 8.07 -29.76 -13.17
N ALA A 616 8.09 -28.91 -14.20
CA ALA A 616 9.20 -27.97 -14.42
C ALA A 616 9.32 -26.94 -13.28
N THR A 617 8.19 -26.49 -12.73
CA THR A 617 8.16 -25.61 -11.56
C THR A 617 8.66 -26.33 -10.30
N LEU A 618 8.29 -27.60 -10.09
CA LEU A 618 8.81 -28.42 -8.98
C LEU A 618 10.32 -28.65 -9.09
N ALA A 619 10.83 -28.89 -10.30
CA ALA A 619 12.26 -29.04 -10.56
C ALA A 619 13.02 -27.76 -10.20
N LYS A 620 12.54 -26.59 -10.66
CA LYS A 620 13.10 -25.28 -10.27
C LYS A 620 13.03 -25.03 -8.76
N ALA A 621 12.02 -25.54 -8.09
CA ALA A 621 11.86 -25.45 -6.63
C ALA A 621 12.80 -26.39 -5.84
N GLY A 622 13.70 -27.11 -6.50
CA GLY A 622 14.69 -28.00 -5.88
C GLY A 622 14.31 -29.48 -5.90
N LEU A 623 13.27 -29.89 -6.63
CA LEU A 623 12.81 -31.28 -6.75
C LEU A 623 13.18 -31.91 -8.10
N ALA A 624 14.34 -31.55 -8.66
CA ALA A 624 14.83 -32.00 -9.97
C ALA A 624 15.28 -33.47 -10.07
N GLY A 625 14.87 -34.30 -9.10
CA GLY A 625 15.05 -35.76 -9.14
C GLY A 625 13.75 -36.53 -9.38
N LEU A 626 12.63 -35.82 -9.54
CA LEU A 626 11.31 -36.45 -9.71
C LEU A 626 10.99 -36.70 -11.19
N GLU A 627 11.76 -36.14 -12.11
CA GLU A 627 11.46 -36.13 -13.54
C GLU A 627 11.35 -37.50 -14.18
N PRO A 628 12.19 -38.49 -13.82
CA PRO A 628 12.01 -39.85 -14.31
C PRO A 628 10.73 -40.53 -13.79
N TYR A 629 10.15 -40.04 -12.69
CA TYR A 629 9.07 -40.70 -11.96
C TYR A 629 7.72 -40.01 -12.09
N MET A 630 7.68 -38.78 -12.59
CA MET A 630 6.44 -38.04 -12.77
C MET A 630 6.48 -37.16 -14.02
N SER A 631 5.31 -36.98 -14.65
CA SER A 631 5.13 -35.96 -15.69
C SER A 631 3.74 -35.31 -15.61
N GLY A 632 3.62 -34.11 -16.18
CA GLY A 632 2.40 -33.31 -16.14
C GLY A 632 2.36 -32.31 -14.98
N SER A 633 1.18 -32.13 -14.40
CA SER A 633 0.95 -31.14 -13.33
C SER A 633 0.37 -31.80 -12.08
N VAL A 634 0.51 -31.13 -10.94
CA VAL A 634 -0.03 -31.48 -9.63
C VAL A 634 -0.95 -30.37 -9.16
N ILE A 635 -2.11 -30.69 -8.59
CA ILE A 635 -3.02 -29.68 -8.02
C ILE A 635 -2.83 -29.64 -6.51
N LEU A 636 -2.34 -28.52 -5.97
CA LEU A 636 -2.22 -28.28 -4.52
C LEU A 636 -3.57 -27.93 -3.90
N ALA A 637 -3.96 -28.66 -2.85
CA ALA A 637 -5.28 -28.57 -2.24
C ALA A 637 -5.32 -28.77 -0.70
N PRO A 638 -4.77 -27.88 0.15
CA PRO A 638 -3.72 -26.88 -0.08
C PRO A 638 -2.32 -27.34 0.36
N LEU A 639 -1.31 -26.55 0.02
CA LEU A 639 -0.03 -26.49 0.74
C LEU A 639 -0.14 -25.46 1.86
N VAL A 640 0.25 -25.84 3.09
CA VAL A 640 0.23 -24.97 4.27
C VAL A 640 1.60 -24.96 4.92
N TYR A 641 2.21 -23.79 5.05
CA TYR A 641 3.45 -23.60 5.81
C TYR A 641 3.17 -22.72 7.04
N LYS A 642 3.42 -23.26 8.24
CA LYS A 642 3.10 -22.64 9.53
C LYS A 642 4.38 -22.47 10.36
N VAL A 643 4.65 -21.24 10.78
CA VAL A 643 5.73 -20.91 11.70
C VAL A 643 5.12 -20.64 13.08
N PRO A 644 5.36 -21.48 14.09
CA PRO A 644 4.88 -21.24 15.44
C PRO A 644 5.65 -20.12 16.15
N VAL A 645 5.21 -19.71 17.34
CA VAL A 645 5.90 -18.72 18.17
C VAL A 645 7.24 -19.27 18.68
N ALA A 646 7.25 -20.57 19.03
CA ALA A 646 8.44 -21.32 19.42
C ALA A 646 8.34 -22.75 18.86
N GLY A 647 9.48 -23.36 18.55
CA GLY A 647 9.57 -24.71 17.97
C GLY A 647 9.74 -24.73 16.45
N PRO A 648 9.71 -25.93 15.84
CA PRO A 648 9.97 -26.11 14.41
C PRO A 648 8.82 -25.59 13.55
N SER A 649 9.14 -25.12 12.35
CA SER A 649 8.10 -24.77 11.37
C SER A 649 7.53 -26.03 10.73
N GLU A 650 6.25 -26.00 10.36
CA GLU A 650 5.51 -27.16 9.85
C GLU A 650 5.06 -26.90 8.41
N LEU A 651 5.31 -27.84 7.51
CA LEU A 651 4.76 -27.88 6.15
C LEU A 651 3.77 -29.04 6.07
N SER A 652 2.59 -28.78 5.51
CA SER A 652 1.59 -29.78 5.19
C SER A 652 1.18 -29.62 3.74
N ILE A 653 1.28 -30.68 2.95
CA ILE A 653 0.94 -30.71 1.53
C ILE A 653 -0.19 -31.68 1.34
N LYS A 654 -1.25 -31.24 0.68
CA LYS A 654 -2.26 -32.10 0.07
C LYS A 654 -2.23 -31.85 -1.44
N ALA A 655 -2.11 -32.91 -2.21
CA ALA A 655 -1.98 -32.84 -3.66
C ALA A 655 -2.93 -33.84 -4.33
N ASP A 656 -3.68 -33.35 -5.30
CA ASP A 656 -4.41 -34.19 -6.26
C ASP A 656 -3.51 -34.44 -7.47
N LEU A 657 -3.29 -35.74 -7.73
CA LEU A 657 -2.38 -36.28 -8.74
C LEU A 657 -3.15 -36.86 -9.93
N LYS A 658 -4.46 -36.64 -10.03
CA LYS A 658 -5.27 -37.01 -11.20
C LYS A 658 -4.68 -36.50 -12.53
N PRO A 659 -4.21 -35.23 -12.65
CA PRO A 659 -3.57 -34.76 -13.89
C PRO A 659 -2.09 -35.14 -14.02
N THR A 660 -1.50 -35.85 -13.06
CA THR A 660 -0.11 -36.29 -13.09
C THR A 660 -0.01 -37.69 -13.69
N ARG A 661 0.97 -37.96 -14.56
CA ARG A 661 1.40 -39.34 -14.84
C ARG A 661 2.50 -39.68 -13.85
N LEU A 662 2.41 -40.83 -13.18
CA LEU A 662 3.47 -41.33 -12.30
C LEU A 662 4.01 -42.64 -12.85
N GLU A 663 5.31 -42.86 -12.75
CA GLU A 663 5.96 -44.08 -13.21
C GLU A 663 7.08 -44.47 -12.24
N ILE A 664 7.19 -45.75 -11.94
CA ILE A 664 8.33 -46.32 -11.21
C ILE A 664 8.82 -47.52 -12.03
N PRO A 665 9.77 -47.30 -12.95
CA PRO A 665 10.23 -48.34 -13.88
C PRO A 665 10.76 -49.59 -13.17
N ASP A 666 11.52 -49.40 -12.08
CA ASP A 666 12.14 -50.49 -11.31
C ASP A 666 11.12 -51.48 -10.73
N ILE A 667 9.88 -51.04 -10.48
CA ILE A 667 8.79 -51.91 -10.01
C ILE A 667 7.70 -52.14 -11.08
N LYS A 668 7.98 -51.77 -12.33
CA LYS A 668 7.07 -51.86 -13.48
C LYS A 668 5.67 -51.33 -13.16
N TRP A 669 5.59 -50.15 -12.56
CA TRP A 669 4.32 -49.54 -12.17
C TRP A 669 4.13 -48.19 -12.84
N GLU A 670 2.91 -47.93 -13.28
CA GLU A 670 2.49 -46.65 -13.85
C GLU A 670 1.09 -46.26 -13.35
N LYS A 671 0.92 -44.98 -13.05
CA LYS A 671 -0.37 -44.31 -12.99
C LYS A 671 -0.55 -43.43 -14.21
N ALA A 672 -1.49 -43.79 -15.09
CA ALA A 672 -1.87 -42.96 -16.24
C ALA A 672 -2.47 -41.61 -15.80
N VAL A 673 -2.43 -40.63 -16.71
CA VAL A 673 -3.13 -39.34 -16.54
C VAL A 673 -4.65 -39.60 -16.51
N GLY A 674 -5.37 -38.92 -15.63
CA GLY A 674 -6.82 -39.06 -15.46
C GLY A 674 -7.24 -40.08 -14.40
N SER A 675 -6.36 -41.02 -14.05
CA SER A 675 -6.58 -41.95 -12.95
C SER A 675 -6.40 -41.27 -11.59
N ASP A 676 -7.25 -41.61 -10.64
CA ASP A 676 -7.24 -41.03 -9.30
C ASP A 676 -5.89 -41.23 -8.60
N GLY A 677 -5.40 -40.16 -7.98
CA GLY A 677 -4.19 -40.19 -7.19
C GLY A 677 -4.17 -39.05 -6.19
N GLN A 678 -3.70 -39.31 -4.98
CA GLN A 678 -3.59 -38.34 -3.90
C GLN A 678 -2.27 -38.52 -3.16
N LEU A 679 -1.66 -37.40 -2.80
CA LEU A 679 -0.49 -37.35 -1.93
C LEU A 679 -0.80 -36.43 -0.75
N THR A 680 -0.58 -36.93 0.46
CA THR A 680 -0.47 -36.11 1.65
C THR A 680 0.95 -36.21 2.19
N ALA A 681 1.59 -35.08 2.48
CA ALA A 681 2.91 -35.06 3.08
C ALA A 681 2.99 -34.02 4.21
N SER A 682 3.78 -34.30 5.24
CA SER A 682 4.05 -33.35 6.31
C SER A 682 5.53 -33.34 6.68
N ALA A 683 6.11 -32.16 6.86
CA ALA A 683 7.51 -31.99 7.18
C ALA A 683 7.71 -30.95 8.30
N ARG A 684 8.76 -31.14 9.11
CA ARG A 684 9.13 -30.22 10.19
C ARG A 684 10.55 -29.67 9.98
N PHE A 685 10.70 -28.36 10.10
CA PHE A 685 11.94 -27.62 9.84
C PHE A 685 12.49 -27.05 11.14
N ALA A 686 13.70 -27.48 11.52
CA ALA A 686 14.40 -27.04 12.74
C ALA A 686 15.53 -26.04 12.39
N GLY A 687 15.15 -24.88 11.85
CA GLY A 687 16.07 -23.76 11.57
C GLY A 687 16.80 -23.77 10.22
N GLY A 688 16.70 -24.85 9.43
CA GLY A 688 17.27 -24.96 8.08
C GLY A 688 16.22 -25.15 6.98
N PRO A 689 16.62 -25.06 5.69
CA PRO A 689 15.71 -25.21 4.55
C PRO A 689 15.37 -26.67 4.23
N VAL A 690 16.08 -27.63 4.81
CA VAL A 690 15.84 -29.07 4.65
C VAL A 690 15.15 -29.60 5.91
N PRO A 691 13.99 -30.28 5.80
CA PRO A 691 13.36 -30.90 6.96
C PRO A 691 14.14 -32.14 7.37
N ALA A 692 14.29 -32.37 8.68
CA ALA A 692 14.94 -33.58 9.19
C ALA A 692 14.18 -34.85 8.78
N SER A 693 12.86 -34.74 8.66
CA SER A 693 12.01 -35.80 8.15
C SER A 693 10.75 -35.30 7.48
N THR A 694 10.26 -36.09 6.51
CA THR A 694 8.99 -35.89 5.81
C THR A 694 8.16 -37.17 5.88
N ASP A 695 7.01 -37.09 6.54
CA ASP A 695 6.00 -38.14 6.52
C ASP A 695 5.16 -38.01 5.25
N PHE A 696 4.75 -39.12 4.64
CA PHE A 696 3.94 -39.12 3.42
C PHE A 696 2.97 -40.31 3.36
N ASP A 697 1.86 -40.11 2.65
CA ASP A 697 0.90 -41.14 2.24
C ASP A 697 0.50 -40.85 0.78
N LEU A 698 0.90 -41.75 -0.12
CA LEU A 698 0.61 -41.74 -1.53
C LEU A 698 -0.38 -42.87 -1.84
N ARG A 699 -1.48 -42.52 -2.50
CA ARG A 699 -2.46 -43.45 -3.09
C ARG A 699 -2.60 -43.12 -4.56
N ALA A 700 -2.28 -44.04 -5.44
CA ALA A 700 -2.27 -43.81 -6.89
C ALA A 700 -2.55 -45.12 -7.62
N GLY A 701 -3.66 -45.23 -8.34
CA GLY A 701 -4.04 -46.50 -8.98
C GLY A 701 -4.10 -47.66 -7.97
N ASP A 702 -3.38 -48.74 -8.26
CA ASP A 702 -3.22 -49.92 -7.39
C ASP A 702 -2.03 -49.82 -6.41
N LEU A 703 -1.30 -48.70 -6.41
CA LEU A 703 -0.19 -48.43 -5.50
C LEU A 703 -0.65 -47.62 -4.30
N SER A 704 -0.33 -48.10 -3.10
CA SER A 704 -0.42 -47.30 -1.88
C SER A 704 0.84 -47.43 -1.03
N VAL A 705 1.50 -46.30 -0.80
CA VAL A 705 2.75 -46.23 -0.05
C VAL A 705 2.60 -45.18 1.05
N ALA A 706 2.89 -45.56 2.29
CA ALA A 706 2.96 -44.62 3.39
C ALA A 706 4.24 -44.85 4.19
N GLY A 707 4.83 -43.76 4.69
CA GLY A 707 6.10 -43.84 5.37
C GLY A 707 6.68 -42.49 5.74
N LYS A 708 7.95 -42.52 6.11
CA LYS A 708 8.75 -41.38 6.53
C LYS A 708 10.09 -41.40 5.81
N ILE A 709 10.49 -40.26 5.24
CA ILE A 709 11.78 -40.05 4.58
C ILE A 709 12.63 -39.14 5.45
N GLU A 710 13.89 -39.51 5.69
CA GLU A 710 14.88 -38.74 6.43
C GLU A 710 16.00 -38.33 5.46
N LEU A 711 16.27 -37.03 5.44
CA LEU A 711 17.30 -36.40 4.61
C LEU A 711 18.39 -35.82 5.50
N ARG A 712 19.62 -35.79 5.00
CA ARG A 712 20.74 -35.16 5.70
C ARG A 712 20.55 -33.65 5.65
N ALA A 713 20.59 -33.01 6.83
CA ALA A 713 20.26 -31.59 6.98
C ALA A 713 21.19 -30.63 6.20
N THR A 714 22.43 -31.03 5.90
CA THR A 714 23.44 -30.17 5.26
C THR A 714 23.26 -30.02 3.76
N ASP A 715 22.85 -31.09 3.06
CA ASP A 715 22.87 -31.19 1.60
C ASP A 715 21.57 -31.79 1.01
N GLY A 716 20.60 -32.16 1.85
CA GLY A 716 19.36 -32.78 1.41
C GLY A 716 19.51 -34.21 0.90
N GLN A 717 20.69 -34.84 1.06
CA GLN A 717 20.90 -36.19 0.56
C GLN A 717 20.06 -37.22 1.33
N PHE A 718 19.48 -38.18 0.60
CA PHE A 718 18.76 -39.31 1.18
C PHE A 718 19.61 -40.06 2.21
N GLN A 719 19.03 -40.32 3.40
CA GLN A 719 19.64 -41.14 4.45
C GLN A 719 18.84 -42.41 4.69
N ARG A 720 17.52 -42.27 4.87
CA ARG A 720 16.63 -43.36 5.25
C ARG A 720 15.21 -43.11 4.75
N ALA A 721 14.52 -44.17 4.33
CA ALA A 721 13.07 -44.20 4.17
C ALA A 721 12.51 -45.38 4.96
N THR A 722 11.61 -45.13 5.89
CA THR A 722 10.83 -46.16 6.59
C THR A 722 9.44 -46.21 5.99
N LEU A 723 9.11 -47.31 5.34
CA LEU A 723 7.82 -47.54 4.67
C LEU A 723 6.95 -48.40 5.59
N SER A 724 5.96 -47.78 6.23
CA SER A 724 5.02 -48.50 7.10
C SER A 724 4.03 -49.34 6.30
N ARG A 725 3.80 -48.98 5.04
CA ARG A 725 2.92 -49.69 4.11
C ARG A 725 3.39 -49.53 2.68
N VAL A 726 3.46 -50.63 1.95
CA VAL A 726 3.67 -50.72 0.51
C VAL A 726 2.72 -51.78 -0.03
N THR A 727 1.62 -51.35 -0.66
CA THR A 727 0.69 -52.24 -1.35
C THR A 727 0.73 -51.96 -2.84
N LEU A 728 0.89 -53.01 -3.65
CA LEU A 728 0.96 -52.93 -5.10
C LEU A 728 0.49 -54.24 -5.72
N GLY A 729 -0.69 -54.24 -6.35
CA GLY A 729 -1.34 -55.48 -6.80
C GLY A 729 -1.51 -56.47 -5.65
N ARG A 730 -0.81 -57.61 -5.70
CA ARG A 730 -0.80 -58.63 -4.63
C ARG A 730 0.32 -58.46 -3.60
N THR A 731 1.24 -57.51 -3.80
CA THR A 731 2.28 -57.19 -2.82
C THR A 731 1.67 -56.41 -1.65
N ASN A 732 2.03 -56.80 -0.44
CA ASN A 732 1.72 -56.09 0.80
C ASN A 732 2.90 -56.27 1.77
N ILE A 733 3.76 -55.26 1.83
CA ILE A 733 4.97 -55.26 2.66
C ILE A 733 5.13 -53.93 3.40
N SER A 734 6.04 -53.93 4.36
CA SER A 734 6.60 -52.77 5.04
C SER A 734 8.11 -52.94 5.08
N GLY A 735 8.86 -51.87 5.31
CA GLY A 735 10.30 -51.98 5.25
C GLY A 735 11.05 -50.70 5.51
N GLU A 736 12.36 -50.79 5.34
CA GLU A 736 13.25 -49.66 5.46
C GLU A 736 14.30 -49.70 4.34
N VAL A 737 14.59 -48.55 3.76
CA VAL A 737 15.73 -48.36 2.86
C VAL A 737 16.68 -47.39 3.53
N ARG A 738 17.92 -47.80 3.76
CA ARG A 738 18.98 -46.96 4.33
C ARG A 738 20.11 -46.80 3.33
N ARG A 739 20.68 -45.61 3.23
CA ARG A 739 21.92 -45.40 2.49
C ARG A 739 23.11 -45.95 3.26
N THR A 740 24.05 -46.57 2.56
CA THR A 740 25.36 -47.00 3.07
C THR A 740 26.47 -46.30 2.31
N ASP A 741 27.73 -46.54 2.68
CA ASP A 741 28.89 -45.95 1.98
C ASP A 741 29.02 -46.45 0.53
N THR A 742 28.55 -47.67 0.24
CA THR A 742 28.70 -48.36 -1.05
C THR A 742 27.39 -48.50 -1.83
N GLY A 743 26.25 -48.10 -1.26
CA GLY A 743 24.93 -48.22 -1.88
C GLY A 743 23.78 -48.13 -0.89
N TYR A 744 22.97 -49.18 -0.80
CA TYR A 744 21.74 -49.20 0.01
C TYR A 744 21.55 -50.52 0.75
N ALA A 745 21.03 -50.43 1.97
CA ALA A 745 20.50 -51.56 2.72
C ALA A 745 18.97 -51.49 2.71
N ILE A 746 18.31 -52.58 2.32
CA ILE A 746 16.85 -52.71 2.23
C ILE A 746 16.40 -53.80 3.19
N ASP A 747 15.53 -53.47 4.12
CA ASP A 747 14.81 -54.43 4.97
C ASP A 747 13.36 -54.50 4.48
N ALA A 748 12.88 -55.68 4.08
CA ALA A 748 11.50 -55.88 3.62
C ALA A 748 10.82 -56.99 4.42
N ARG A 749 9.65 -56.68 4.99
CA ARG A 749 8.85 -57.61 5.79
C ARG A 749 7.36 -57.48 5.50
N GLY A 750 6.63 -58.58 5.48
CA GLY A 750 5.18 -58.52 5.29
C GLY A 750 4.55 -59.83 4.86
N PRO A 751 3.21 -59.85 4.75
CA PRO A 751 2.47 -61.06 4.40
C PRO A 751 2.76 -61.58 3.00
N ALA A 752 2.92 -60.70 1.99
CA ALA A 752 3.07 -61.14 0.61
C ALA A 752 3.97 -60.22 -0.24
N LEU A 753 4.86 -60.80 -1.05
CA LEU A 753 5.66 -60.10 -2.07
C LEU A 753 5.41 -60.75 -3.43
N ASP A 754 4.81 -60.00 -4.37
CA ASP A 754 4.56 -60.49 -5.72
C ASP A 754 5.76 -60.23 -6.63
N VAL A 755 6.54 -61.28 -6.89
CA VAL A 755 7.68 -61.20 -7.80
C VAL A 755 7.33 -61.65 -9.22
N ALA A 756 6.13 -62.23 -9.42
CA ALA A 756 5.69 -62.70 -10.74
C ALA A 756 5.72 -61.59 -11.78
N ARG A 757 5.27 -60.39 -11.42
CA ARG A 757 5.28 -59.19 -12.27
C ARG A 757 6.67 -58.79 -12.80
N PHE A 758 7.74 -59.19 -12.11
CA PHE A 758 9.12 -58.87 -12.53
C PHE A 758 9.70 -59.92 -13.47
N LEU A 759 9.16 -61.14 -13.48
CA LEU A 759 9.67 -62.28 -14.26
C LEU A 759 9.04 -62.38 -15.67
N GLU A 760 8.06 -61.56 -16.02
CA GLU A 760 7.22 -61.75 -17.21
C GLU A 760 7.84 -61.29 -18.56
N ASP A 761 8.97 -60.57 -18.59
CA ASP A 761 9.50 -59.92 -19.81
C ASP A 761 10.93 -60.33 -20.24
N GLU A 762 11.43 -61.51 -19.91
CA GLU A 762 12.77 -61.94 -20.38
C GLU A 762 12.86 -62.29 -21.88
N LYS A 763 11.74 -62.27 -22.63
CA LYS A 763 11.71 -62.63 -24.06
C LYS A 763 12.38 -61.61 -25.01
N GLN A 764 12.79 -60.45 -24.51
CA GLN A 764 13.49 -59.40 -25.28
C GLN A 764 14.84 -58.99 -24.67
N ALA A 765 15.49 -59.88 -23.92
CA ALA A 765 16.84 -59.60 -23.42
C ALA A 765 17.81 -59.35 -24.60
N PRO A 766 18.68 -58.32 -24.53
CA PRO A 766 19.72 -58.10 -25.53
C PRO A 766 20.59 -59.35 -25.66
N ARG A 767 21.10 -59.60 -26.88
CA ARG A 767 21.94 -60.77 -27.20
C ARG A 767 22.99 -60.97 -26.09
N PRO A 768 23.11 -62.17 -25.50
CA PRO A 768 24.08 -62.42 -24.44
C PRO A 768 25.47 -61.94 -24.90
N PRO A 769 26.28 -61.33 -24.01
CA PRO A 769 27.69 -61.04 -24.30
C PRO A 769 28.37 -62.30 -24.84
N ASP A 770 29.39 -62.15 -25.68
CA ASP A 770 30.22 -63.29 -26.09
C ASP A 770 30.60 -64.11 -24.84
N PRO A 771 30.26 -65.41 -24.77
CA PRO A 771 30.54 -66.27 -23.61
C PRO A 771 32.02 -66.27 -23.19
N ASN A 772 32.92 -65.90 -24.08
CA ASN A 772 34.35 -65.84 -23.83
C ASN A 772 34.88 -64.44 -23.45
N ALA A 773 34.06 -63.39 -23.54
CA ALA A 773 34.46 -62.03 -23.22
C ALA A 773 34.90 -61.88 -21.75
N PRO A 774 35.95 -61.08 -21.47
CA PRO A 774 36.39 -60.82 -20.10
C PRO A 774 35.32 -60.07 -19.30
N ALA A 775 35.23 -60.36 -18.01
CA ALA A 775 34.33 -59.66 -17.10
C ALA A 775 34.65 -58.17 -17.02
N GLN A 776 33.61 -57.34 -17.12
CA GLN A 776 33.71 -55.91 -16.86
C GLN A 776 33.48 -55.61 -15.38
N PRO A 777 34.04 -54.51 -14.83
CA PRO A 777 33.72 -54.07 -13.47
C PRO A 777 32.22 -53.90 -13.28
N LEU A 778 31.69 -54.45 -12.19
CA LEU A 778 30.28 -54.29 -11.85
C LEU A 778 29.99 -52.80 -11.63
N SER A 779 28.97 -52.30 -12.32
CA SER A 779 28.52 -50.91 -12.22
C SER A 779 27.28 -50.81 -11.32
N GLY A 780 27.12 -49.67 -10.65
CA GLY A 780 25.98 -49.37 -9.80
C GLY A 780 26.20 -49.66 -8.31
N PRO A 781 25.25 -49.22 -7.46
CA PRO A 781 25.35 -49.35 -6.01
C PRO A 781 25.23 -50.80 -5.56
N VAL A 782 25.85 -51.12 -4.42
CA VAL A 782 25.64 -52.40 -3.73
C VAL A 782 24.32 -52.35 -2.97
N MET A 783 23.44 -53.30 -3.25
CA MET A 783 22.13 -53.47 -2.61
C MET A 783 22.19 -54.64 -1.64
N ALA A 784 22.17 -54.37 -0.34
CA ALA A 784 22.08 -55.39 0.72
C ALA A 784 20.61 -55.53 1.15
N ILE A 785 19.97 -56.64 0.80
CA ILE A 785 18.53 -56.86 0.98
C ILE A 785 18.32 -57.93 2.05
N SER A 786 17.53 -57.61 3.08
CA SER A 786 17.04 -58.50 4.13
C SER A 786 15.55 -58.74 3.93
N LEU A 787 15.14 -60.00 3.89
CA LEU A 787 13.78 -60.43 3.63
C LEU A 787 13.21 -61.17 4.84
N ASP A 788 11.98 -60.85 5.20
CA ASP A 788 11.13 -61.60 6.14
C ASP A 788 9.68 -61.60 5.61
N ILE A 789 9.43 -62.45 4.61
CA ILE A 789 8.20 -62.44 3.82
C ILE A 789 7.39 -63.71 4.08
N GLY A 790 6.11 -63.53 4.43
CA GLY A 790 5.18 -64.63 4.67
C GLY A 790 4.95 -65.51 3.44
N GLN A 791 4.75 -64.90 2.27
CA GLN A 791 4.65 -65.59 0.98
C GLN A 791 5.29 -64.77 -0.15
N VAL A 792 6.20 -65.38 -0.90
CA VAL A 792 6.69 -64.81 -2.17
C VAL A 792 5.87 -65.41 -3.31
N LEU A 793 5.05 -64.58 -3.96
CA LEU A 793 4.14 -65.01 -5.02
C LEU A 793 4.89 -65.08 -6.36
N LEU A 794 4.81 -66.23 -7.00
CA LEU A 794 5.34 -66.52 -8.33
C LEU A 794 4.18 -66.58 -9.34
N LYS A 795 4.51 -66.74 -10.62
CA LYS A 795 3.52 -66.81 -11.70
C LYS A 795 2.51 -67.94 -11.52
N ARG A 796 2.99 -69.13 -11.13
CA ARG A 796 2.24 -70.40 -11.05
C ARG A 796 2.13 -70.97 -9.62
N GLY A 797 2.68 -70.28 -8.62
CA GLY A 797 2.76 -70.77 -7.23
C GLY A 797 3.20 -69.70 -6.22
N ALA A 798 3.52 -70.11 -5.00
CA ALA A 798 3.99 -69.24 -3.93
C ALA A 798 4.99 -69.98 -3.02
N LEU A 799 6.09 -69.30 -2.69
CA LEU A 799 7.10 -69.78 -1.75
C LEU A 799 6.77 -69.26 -0.34
N PRO A 800 6.44 -70.12 0.64
CA PRO A 800 6.10 -69.70 1.98
C PRO A 800 7.35 -69.42 2.83
N ALA A 801 7.20 -68.45 3.75
CA ALA A 801 8.16 -68.06 4.78
C ALA A 801 9.60 -67.91 4.25
N VAL A 802 9.80 -66.92 3.37
CA VAL A 802 11.11 -66.60 2.79
C VAL A 802 11.82 -65.62 3.71
N LYS A 803 12.91 -66.08 4.33
CA LYS A 803 13.71 -65.28 5.26
C LYS A 803 15.19 -65.36 4.95
N GLY A 804 15.89 -64.23 5.02
CA GLY A 804 17.34 -64.21 4.92
C GLY A 804 17.86 -62.95 4.27
N VAL A 805 19.12 -62.99 3.85
CA VAL A 805 19.82 -61.83 3.31
C VAL A 805 20.43 -62.14 1.95
N LEU A 806 20.49 -61.14 1.09
CA LEU A 806 21.17 -61.22 -0.19
C LEU A 806 21.83 -59.89 -0.53
N THR A 807 22.95 -59.94 -1.23
CA THR A 807 23.64 -58.74 -1.72
C THR A 807 23.76 -58.80 -3.24
N ARG A 808 23.48 -57.68 -3.91
CA ARG A 808 23.47 -57.57 -5.37
C ARG A 808 24.19 -56.29 -5.79
N GLN A 809 24.87 -56.31 -6.93
CA GLN A 809 25.41 -55.13 -7.59
C GLN A 809 25.15 -55.21 -9.10
N GLY A 810 24.52 -54.18 -9.69
CA GLY A 810 23.95 -54.31 -11.04
C GLY A 810 22.93 -55.45 -11.06
N GLU A 811 22.97 -56.34 -12.04
CA GLU A 811 22.17 -57.59 -12.07
C GLU A 811 22.86 -58.79 -11.36
N ARG A 812 24.10 -58.64 -10.89
CA ARG A 812 24.87 -59.75 -10.33
C ARG A 812 24.59 -59.93 -8.84
N LEU A 813 24.07 -61.10 -8.46
CA LEU A 813 23.96 -61.54 -7.07
C LEU A 813 25.34 -61.89 -6.51
N LEU A 814 25.82 -61.19 -5.49
CA LEU A 814 27.16 -61.38 -4.93
C LEU A 814 27.15 -62.44 -3.83
N THR A 815 26.25 -62.30 -2.86
CA THR A 815 26.05 -63.26 -1.78
C THR A 815 24.57 -63.47 -1.51
N THR A 816 24.22 -64.63 -0.96
CA THR A 816 22.88 -64.90 -0.44
C THR A 816 22.95 -65.92 0.68
N ASP A 817 22.08 -65.78 1.68
CA ASP A 817 21.77 -66.78 2.70
C ASP A 817 20.26 -66.70 2.94
N LEU A 818 19.52 -67.52 2.21
CA LEU A 818 18.06 -67.56 2.24
C LEU A 818 17.55 -68.89 2.77
N GLN A 819 16.47 -68.84 3.52
CA GLN A 819 15.73 -69.98 4.05
C GLN A 819 14.27 -69.87 3.62
N LEU A 820 13.71 -70.97 3.13
CA LEU A 820 12.31 -71.05 2.68
C LEU A 820 11.65 -72.27 3.33
N ALA A 821 10.51 -72.09 4.01
CA ALA A 821 9.81 -73.18 4.68
C ALA A 821 8.76 -73.84 3.76
N ALA A 822 9.22 -74.32 2.59
CA ALA A 822 8.34 -74.86 1.54
C ALA A 822 7.67 -76.20 1.90
N SER A 823 8.17 -76.92 2.91
CA SER A 823 7.61 -78.21 3.35
C SER A 823 7.70 -78.39 4.87
N SER A 824 6.97 -79.36 5.39
CA SER A 824 7.05 -79.78 6.80
C SER A 824 8.33 -80.56 7.13
N ALA A 825 9.12 -80.97 6.13
CA ALA A 825 10.36 -81.74 6.32
C ALA A 825 11.55 -80.87 6.78
N GLY A 826 11.41 -79.55 6.74
CA GLY A 826 12.42 -78.57 7.17
C GLY A 826 12.66 -77.47 6.12
N PRO A 827 13.43 -76.42 6.46
CA PRO A 827 13.66 -75.31 5.55
C PRO A 827 14.61 -75.69 4.41
N THR A 828 14.29 -75.24 3.20
CA THR A 828 15.24 -75.19 2.10
C THR A 828 16.21 -74.03 2.35
N LYS A 829 17.51 -74.29 2.28
CA LYS A 829 18.58 -73.30 2.47
C LYS A 829 19.31 -73.04 1.15
N LEU A 830 19.57 -71.77 0.85
CA LEU A 830 20.29 -71.30 -0.33
C LEU A 830 21.42 -70.39 0.12
N THR A 831 22.67 -70.80 -0.07
CA THR A 831 23.86 -70.04 0.33
C THR A 831 24.78 -69.78 -0.87
N LEU A 832 25.05 -68.52 -1.19
CA LEU A 832 26.02 -68.08 -2.19
C LEU A 832 27.10 -67.25 -1.51
N LYS A 833 28.37 -67.64 -1.68
CA LYS A 833 29.53 -66.94 -1.11
C LYS A 833 30.62 -66.75 -2.18
N ALA A 834 31.43 -65.71 -2.04
CA ALA A 834 32.61 -65.54 -2.88
C ALA A 834 33.64 -66.65 -2.58
N GLN A 835 34.28 -67.20 -3.62
CA GLN A 835 35.32 -68.22 -3.52
C GLN A 835 36.34 -68.06 -4.66
N GLY A 836 37.55 -67.58 -4.35
CA GLY A 836 38.59 -67.30 -5.36
C GLY A 836 38.17 -66.20 -6.32
N ASN A 837 38.34 -66.42 -7.63
CA ASN A 837 37.89 -65.50 -8.71
C ASN A 837 36.42 -65.76 -9.13
N GLY A 838 35.61 -66.34 -8.25
CA GLY A 838 34.25 -66.76 -8.56
C GLY A 838 33.35 -66.81 -7.34
N ARG A 839 32.19 -67.46 -7.50
CA ARG A 839 31.20 -67.67 -6.43
C ARG A 839 30.90 -69.16 -6.26
N HIS A 840 30.55 -69.56 -5.05
CA HIS A 840 30.13 -70.92 -4.71
C HIS A 840 28.73 -70.91 -4.13
N LEU A 841 27.85 -71.73 -4.72
CA LEU A 841 26.44 -71.87 -4.37
C LEU A 841 26.19 -73.25 -3.76
N ASP A 842 25.60 -73.28 -2.58
CA ASP A 842 25.09 -74.46 -1.89
C ASP A 842 23.57 -74.35 -1.76
N VAL A 843 22.84 -75.33 -2.27
CA VAL A 843 21.38 -75.45 -2.10
C VAL A 843 21.08 -76.75 -1.39
N LYS A 844 20.37 -76.68 -0.27
CA LYS A 844 19.95 -77.87 0.49
C LYS A 844 18.45 -77.82 0.71
N SER A 845 17.73 -78.82 0.23
CA SER A 845 16.29 -78.96 0.44
C SER A 845 15.98 -80.33 1.00
N PRO A 846 15.30 -80.44 2.16
CA PRO A 846 14.89 -81.74 2.69
C PRO A 846 13.71 -82.36 1.93
N ASP A 847 13.00 -81.58 1.10
CA ASP A 847 11.89 -82.03 0.27
C ASP A 847 11.77 -81.12 -0.97
N VAL A 848 12.58 -81.42 -1.99
CA VAL A 848 12.55 -80.67 -3.26
C VAL A 848 11.22 -80.86 -3.99
N GLY A 849 10.56 -82.02 -3.87
CA GLY A 849 9.25 -82.25 -4.47
C GLY A 849 8.18 -81.29 -3.92
N GLY A 850 8.17 -81.06 -2.60
CA GLY A 850 7.35 -80.04 -1.96
C GLY A 850 7.69 -78.62 -2.42
N LEU A 851 8.98 -78.30 -2.55
CA LEU A 851 9.45 -77.00 -3.04
C LEU A 851 8.99 -76.71 -4.48
N LEU A 852 9.18 -77.65 -5.41
CA LEU A 852 8.79 -77.48 -6.82
C LEU A 852 7.28 -77.28 -6.98
N ARG A 853 6.47 -78.01 -6.20
CA ARG A 853 5.01 -77.86 -6.15
C ARG A 853 4.58 -76.51 -5.57
N ALA A 854 5.20 -76.08 -4.47
CA ALA A 854 4.93 -74.78 -3.85
C ALA A 854 5.25 -73.65 -4.84
N ALA A 855 6.41 -73.71 -5.50
CA ALA A 855 6.82 -72.75 -6.51
C ALA A 855 5.92 -72.74 -7.77
N GLY A 856 5.21 -73.85 -8.02
CA GLY A 856 4.42 -74.04 -9.23
C GLY A 856 5.27 -74.32 -10.48
N TRP A 857 6.43 -74.94 -10.30
CA TRP A 857 7.35 -75.27 -11.39
C TRP A 857 7.11 -76.67 -11.94
N LEU A 858 6.91 -77.67 -11.07
CA LEU A 858 6.73 -79.05 -11.49
C LEU A 858 5.94 -79.86 -10.47
N ASP A 859 4.97 -80.63 -10.95
CA ASP A 859 4.23 -81.62 -10.18
C ASP A 859 4.62 -83.06 -10.58
N GLY A 860 4.56 -83.97 -9.60
CA GLY A 860 4.85 -85.39 -9.78
C GLY A 860 6.16 -85.89 -9.17
N LEU A 861 6.95 -85.02 -8.54
CA LEU A 861 8.05 -85.41 -7.64
C LEU A 861 7.57 -85.37 -6.19
N VAL A 862 7.76 -86.46 -5.44
CA VAL A 862 7.39 -86.54 -4.02
C VAL A 862 8.61 -86.86 -3.16
N GLY A 863 8.84 -86.06 -2.12
CA GLY A 863 10.04 -86.15 -1.29
C GLY A 863 11.28 -85.62 -2.01
N GLY A 864 12.43 -86.17 -1.66
CA GLY A 864 13.72 -85.80 -2.25
C GLY A 864 14.54 -84.86 -1.38
N GLU A 865 15.49 -85.41 -0.64
CA GLU A 865 16.55 -84.65 0.03
C GLU A 865 17.59 -84.23 -1.03
N LEU A 866 17.52 -82.98 -1.49
CA LEU A 866 18.37 -82.40 -2.53
C LEU A 866 19.56 -81.65 -1.93
N GLY A 867 20.75 -81.89 -2.47
CA GLY A 867 21.94 -81.07 -2.35
C GLY A 867 22.44 -80.63 -3.73
N ILE A 868 22.61 -79.33 -3.94
CA ILE A 868 23.25 -78.78 -5.14
C ILE A 868 24.48 -77.99 -4.70
N THR A 869 25.62 -78.28 -5.31
CA THR A 869 26.82 -77.44 -5.20
C THR A 869 27.19 -76.91 -6.56
N ALA A 870 27.40 -75.60 -6.69
CA ALA A 870 27.77 -75.01 -7.96
C ALA A 870 28.85 -73.95 -7.82
N GLN A 871 29.67 -73.82 -8.87
CA GLN A 871 30.82 -72.93 -8.90
C GLN A 871 30.76 -72.06 -10.16
N PHE A 872 30.77 -70.75 -9.95
CA PHE A 872 30.74 -69.72 -10.99
C PHE A 872 32.16 -69.26 -11.31
N ASP A 873 32.47 -69.03 -12.59
CA ASP A 873 33.68 -68.34 -13.02
C ASP A 873 33.37 -66.88 -13.36
N ASP A 874 33.61 -65.98 -12.40
CA ASP A 874 33.29 -64.56 -12.57
C ASP A 874 34.33 -63.79 -13.41
N SER A 875 35.35 -64.47 -13.96
CA SER A 875 36.29 -63.87 -14.91
C SER A 875 35.67 -63.60 -16.29
N LYS A 876 34.49 -64.17 -16.55
CA LYS A 876 33.73 -64.02 -17.80
C LYS A 876 32.56 -63.05 -17.67
N ALA A 877 32.19 -62.40 -18.77
CA ALA A 877 31.07 -61.46 -18.82
C ALA A 877 29.73 -62.13 -18.44
N ASP A 878 29.44 -63.32 -18.98
CA ASP A 878 28.40 -64.24 -18.49
C ASP A 878 29.09 -65.42 -17.78
N PRO A 879 29.13 -65.45 -16.43
CA PRO A 879 29.85 -66.47 -15.67
C PRO A 879 29.35 -67.88 -15.99
N PRO A 880 30.17 -68.77 -16.60
CA PRO A 880 29.81 -70.17 -16.72
C PRO A 880 29.77 -70.81 -15.33
N MET A 881 28.96 -71.86 -15.19
CA MET A 881 28.66 -72.48 -13.91
C MET A 881 28.78 -74.01 -14.02
N THR A 882 29.63 -74.61 -13.19
CA THR A 882 29.67 -76.08 -13.00
C THR A 882 28.77 -76.43 -11.83
N ILE A 883 27.87 -77.39 -11.98
CA ILE A 883 26.85 -77.76 -10.99
C ILE A 883 26.93 -79.27 -10.73
N ASN A 884 27.02 -79.65 -9.46
CA ASN A 884 26.85 -81.03 -9.00
C ASN A 884 25.54 -81.14 -8.23
N VAL A 885 24.71 -82.10 -8.62
CA VAL A 885 23.41 -82.38 -8.02
C VAL A 885 23.48 -83.75 -7.34
N GLU A 886 23.07 -83.82 -6.08
CA GLU A 886 22.84 -85.06 -5.33
C GLU A 886 21.41 -85.04 -4.77
N MET A 887 20.61 -86.08 -4.98
CA MET A 887 19.27 -86.17 -4.39
C MET A 887 19.02 -87.57 -3.82
N LYS A 888 18.40 -87.66 -2.63
CA LYS A 888 18.13 -88.92 -1.93
C LYS A 888 16.65 -89.08 -1.62
N LYS A 889 16.17 -90.32 -1.51
CA LYS A 889 14.81 -90.67 -1.04
C LYS A 889 13.69 -89.91 -1.77
N PHE A 890 13.66 -90.02 -3.09
CA PHE A 890 12.62 -89.41 -3.92
C PHE A 890 11.82 -90.49 -4.66
N ARG A 891 10.60 -90.15 -5.08
CA ARG A 891 9.79 -90.99 -5.98
C ARG A 891 9.01 -90.14 -6.97
N LEU A 892 8.72 -90.72 -8.12
CA LEU A 892 7.82 -90.11 -9.08
C LEU A 892 6.37 -90.57 -8.82
N ALA A 893 5.41 -89.67 -8.92
CA ALA A 893 4.01 -89.93 -8.62
C ALA A 893 3.12 -89.26 -9.65
N GLN A 894 2.13 -89.99 -10.16
CA GLN A 894 1.12 -89.36 -11.02
C GLN A 894 0.32 -88.33 -10.23
N THR A 895 -0.01 -87.23 -10.88
CA THR A 895 -0.75 -86.11 -10.28
C THR A 895 -2.01 -85.85 -11.10
N ALA A 896 -3.13 -85.57 -10.41
CA ALA A 896 -4.38 -85.24 -11.07
C ALA A 896 -4.30 -83.80 -11.62
N PRO A 897 -4.81 -83.55 -12.84
CA PRO A 897 -4.87 -82.20 -13.37
C PRO A 897 -5.72 -81.30 -12.46
N THR A 898 -5.15 -80.18 -12.01
CA THR A 898 -5.87 -79.18 -11.20
C THR A 898 -6.41 -78.08 -12.10
N ARG A 899 -7.72 -77.80 -12.03
CA ARG A 899 -8.40 -76.83 -12.92
C ARG A 899 -7.88 -75.38 -12.80
N ASP A 900 -7.25 -75.05 -11.67
CA ASP A 900 -6.83 -73.69 -11.34
C ASP A 900 -5.30 -73.47 -11.41
N ARG A 901 -4.50 -74.48 -11.79
CA ARG A 901 -3.02 -74.37 -11.87
C ARG A 901 -2.49 -74.94 -13.17
N ASP A 902 -1.95 -74.05 -14.01
CA ASP A 902 -1.17 -74.39 -15.22
C ASP A 902 0.27 -74.74 -14.82
N VAL A 903 0.46 -75.92 -14.21
CA VAL A 903 1.78 -76.43 -13.74
C VAL A 903 2.15 -77.68 -14.54
N GLY A 904 3.40 -77.78 -14.97
CA GLY A 904 3.90 -78.94 -15.69
C GLY A 904 3.86 -80.22 -14.84
N THR A 905 3.59 -81.37 -15.47
CA THR A 905 3.50 -82.66 -14.77
C THR A 905 4.45 -83.68 -15.38
N LEU A 906 4.99 -84.57 -14.54
CA LEU A 906 5.79 -85.71 -15.01
C LEU A 906 4.95 -86.92 -15.43
N ASN A 907 3.63 -86.79 -15.62
CA ASN A 907 2.73 -87.92 -15.84
C ASN A 907 3.13 -88.76 -17.07
N ASP A 908 3.39 -88.12 -18.21
CA ASP A 908 3.81 -88.80 -19.44
C ASP A 908 5.17 -89.50 -19.26
N VAL A 909 6.11 -88.84 -18.57
CA VAL A 909 7.43 -89.40 -18.25
C VAL A 909 7.30 -90.65 -17.37
N ILE A 910 6.43 -90.59 -16.36
CA ILE A 910 6.16 -91.71 -15.44
C ILE A 910 5.50 -92.87 -16.18
N GLU A 911 4.54 -92.60 -17.06
CA GLU A 911 3.88 -93.64 -17.86
C GLU A 911 4.88 -94.37 -18.77
N GLN A 912 5.73 -93.61 -19.47
CA GLN A 912 6.70 -94.18 -20.40
C GLN A 912 7.80 -94.96 -19.67
N LEU A 913 8.39 -94.39 -18.60
CA LEU A 913 9.35 -95.11 -17.77
C LEU A 913 8.74 -96.35 -17.11
N GLY A 914 7.45 -96.28 -16.76
CA GLY A 914 6.64 -97.40 -16.26
C GLY A 914 6.65 -98.63 -17.17
N ARG A 915 6.80 -98.45 -18.49
CA ARG A 915 6.88 -99.54 -19.48
C ARG A 915 8.24 -100.26 -19.46
N ALA A 916 9.28 -99.61 -18.96
CA ALA A 916 10.64 -100.14 -18.85
C ALA A 916 11.00 -100.61 -17.43
N GLY A 917 10.26 -100.16 -16.41
CA GLY A 917 10.39 -100.59 -15.01
C GLY A 917 9.55 -99.75 -14.05
N ASN A 918 9.58 -100.04 -12.74
CA ASN A 918 8.74 -99.33 -11.76
C ASN A 918 9.23 -97.89 -11.50
N ALA A 919 8.77 -96.93 -12.31
CA ALA A 919 9.09 -95.51 -12.19
C ALA A 919 8.57 -94.86 -10.88
N GLY A 920 7.57 -95.48 -10.23
CA GLY A 920 6.99 -95.00 -8.97
C GLY A 920 7.71 -95.48 -7.71
N GLN A 921 8.77 -96.29 -7.85
CA GLN A 921 9.59 -96.74 -6.73
C GLN A 921 10.26 -95.57 -6.00
N VAL A 922 10.74 -95.83 -4.78
CA VAL A 922 11.67 -94.93 -4.09
C VAL A 922 13.07 -95.13 -4.66
N PHE A 923 13.71 -94.04 -5.06
CA PHE A 923 15.10 -93.99 -5.49
C PHE A 923 15.99 -93.55 -4.33
N ASP A 924 17.08 -94.28 -4.12
CA ASP A 924 17.98 -94.06 -2.98
C ASP A 924 18.88 -92.86 -3.21
N LYS A 925 19.42 -92.74 -4.42
CA LYS A 925 20.38 -91.71 -4.80
C LYS A 925 20.25 -91.32 -6.26
N LEU A 926 20.30 -90.03 -6.55
CA LEU A 926 20.51 -89.43 -7.87
C LEU A 926 21.75 -88.56 -7.80
N GLU A 927 22.64 -88.68 -8.78
CA GLU A 927 23.81 -87.83 -8.96
C GLU A 927 23.87 -87.33 -10.40
N ALA A 928 24.15 -86.05 -10.61
CA ALA A 928 24.33 -85.47 -11.93
C ALA A 928 25.38 -84.36 -11.91
N ARG A 929 26.20 -84.31 -12.98
CA ARG A 929 27.10 -83.19 -13.27
C ARG A 929 26.55 -82.39 -14.45
N ILE A 930 26.45 -81.08 -14.26
CA ILE A 930 25.80 -80.16 -15.21
C ILE A 930 26.71 -78.95 -15.42
N ASP A 931 26.89 -78.55 -16.68
CA ASP A 931 27.60 -77.31 -17.04
C ASP A 931 26.61 -76.32 -17.67
N LYS A 932 26.56 -75.09 -17.16
CA LYS A 932 25.79 -73.97 -17.75
C LYS A 932 26.73 -72.95 -18.36
N ALA A 933 26.53 -72.63 -19.62
CA ALA A 933 27.20 -71.53 -20.33
C ALA A 933 26.20 -70.86 -21.28
N GLY A 934 26.05 -69.53 -21.21
CA GLY A 934 25.01 -68.83 -21.96
C GLY A 934 23.62 -69.35 -21.64
N ALA A 935 22.80 -69.51 -22.68
CA ALA A 935 21.45 -70.07 -22.61
C ALA A 935 21.41 -71.61 -22.66
N ARG A 936 22.55 -72.31 -22.60
CA ARG A 936 22.61 -73.77 -22.69
C ARG A 936 23.10 -74.40 -21.39
N MET A 937 22.33 -75.35 -20.88
CA MET A 937 22.70 -76.24 -19.78
C MET A 937 22.95 -77.65 -20.33
N THR A 938 24.10 -78.23 -20.03
CA THR A 938 24.49 -79.57 -20.51
C THR A 938 24.57 -80.52 -19.33
N ILE A 939 23.73 -81.56 -19.33
CA ILE A 939 23.71 -82.63 -18.33
C ILE A 939 24.59 -83.76 -18.86
N ARG A 940 25.69 -84.08 -18.19
CA ARG A 940 26.66 -85.08 -18.68
C ARG A 940 26.41 -86.48 -18.13
N ASP A 941 26.42 -86.60 -16.80
CA ASP A 941 26.48 -87.90 -16.11
C ASP A 941 25.33 -88.04 -15.09
N GLY A 942 24.08 -87.88 -15.54
CA GLY A 942 22.92 -88.12 -14.70
C GLY A 942 22.73 -89.61 -14.44
N ARG A 943 22.67 -90.02 -13.18
CA ARG A 943 22.42 -91.41 -12.79
C ARG A 943 21.61 -91.48 -11.51
N THR A 944 20.68 -92.41 -11.45
CA THR A 944 19.95 -92.74 -10.22
C THR A 944 19.78 -94.24 -10.06
N SER A 945 19.75 -94.70 -8.81
CA SER A 945 19.56 -96.10 -8.44
C SER A 945 18.43 -96.24 -7.42
N GLY A 946 17.58 -97.25 -7.60
CA GLY A 946 16.60 -97.70 -6.62
C GLY A 946 16.44 -99.22 -6.66
N ASN A 947 15.57 -99.75 -5.81
CA ASN A 947 15.45 -101.20 -5.56
C ASN A 947 15.13 -102.06 -6.79
N SER A 948 14.36 -101.54 -7.76
CA SER A 948 13.93 -102.30 -8.94
C SER A 948 14.53 -101.82 -10.25
N VAL A 949 15.04 -100.58 -10.30
CA VAL A 949 15.49 -99.92 -11.55
C VAL A 949 16.57 -98.88 -11.26
N GLY A 950 17.61 -98.83 -12.10
CA GLY A 950 18.51 -97.68 -12.24
C GLY A 950 18.27 -96.93 -13.55
N ILE A 951 18.47 -95.61 -13.56
CA ILE A 951 18.25 -94.75 -14.73
C ILE A 951 19.48 -93.89 -14.97
N THR A 952 19.96 -93.82 -16.21
CA THR A 952 20.96 -92.84 -16.66
C THR A 952 20.30 -91.76 -17.51
N ALA A 953 20.88 -90.56 -17.55
CA ALA A 953 20.42 -89.43 -18.33
C ALA A 953 21.59 -88.51 -18.72
N GLN A 954 21.64 -88.12 -19.99
CA GLN A 954 22.54 -87.11 -20.54
C GLN A 954 21.77 -86.26 -21.55
N GLY A 955 22.14 -85.00 -21.72
CA GLY A 955 21.45 -84.15 -22.67
C GLY A 955 21.65 -82.67 -22.45
N THR A 956 20.74 -81.87 -22.99
CA THR A 956 20.81 -80.42 -22.93
C THR A 956 19.45 -79.81 -22.60
N TYR A 957 19.49 -78.65 -21.96
CA TYR A 957 18.36 -77.78 -21.74
C TYR A 957 18.70 -76.38 -22.27
N GLN A 958 17.82 -75.82 -23.08
CA GLN A 958 17.99 -74.50 -23.70
C GLN A 958 17.02 -73.50 -23.09
N PHE A 959 17.54 -72.58 -22.28
CA PHE A 959 16.76 -71.60 -21.50
C PHE A 959 16.01 -70.60 -22.40
N ASP A 960 16.53 -70.30 -23.59
CA ASP A 960 15.93 -69.37 -24.56
C ASP A 960 14.69 -69.95 -25.26
N ARG A 961 14.64 -71.28 -25.40
CA ARG A 961 13.53 -72.01 -26.03
C ARG A 961 12.62 -72.73 -25.03
N ASP A 962 13.04 -72.80 -23.76
CA ASP A 962 12.37 -73.57 -22.71
C ASP A 962 12.25 -75.07 -23.07
N GLU A 963 13.19 -75.58 -23.86
CA GLU A 963 13.18 -76.95 -24.41
C GLU A 963 14.25 -77.82 -23.76
N ILE A 964 13.85 -79.03 -23.34
CA ILE A 964 14.73 -80.07 -22.84
C ILE A 964 14.88 -81.20 -23.88
N CYS A 965 16.11 -81.71 -24.02
CA CYS A 965 16.41 -82.94 -24.74
C CYS A 965 17.26 -83.82 -23.84
N LEU A 966 16.70 -84.91 -23.32
CA LEU A 966 17.43 -85.93 -22.58
C LEU A 966 17.41 -87.25 -23.34
N ALA A 967 18.51 -87.97 -23.29
CA ALA A 967 18.61 -89.36 -23.70
C ALA A 967 19.25 -90.16 -22.56
N GLY A 968 18.82 -91.40 -22.39
CA GLY A 968 19.29 -92.21 -21.28
C GLY A 968 18.89 -93.66 -21.42
N ALA A 969 19.20 -94.45 -20.39
CA ALA A 969 18.84 -95.86 -20.35
C ALA A 969 18.28 -96.26 -18.99
N VAL A 970 17.30 -97.15 -19.00
CA VAL A 970 16.67 -97.77 -17.83
C VAL A 970 17.22 -99.18 -17.67
N THR A 971 17.86 -99.48 -16.54
CA THR A 971 18.47 -100.77 -16.22
C THR A 971 17.69 -101.43 -15.08
N PRO A 972 16.96 -102.54 -15.33
CA PRO A 972 16.26 -103.26 -14.28
C PRO A 972 17.24 -103.90 -13.28
N ALA A 973 16.94 -103.85 -11.98
CA ALA A 973 17.82 -104.29 -10.90
C ALA A 973 18.04 -105.82 -10.86
N TYR A 974 17.22 -106.60 -11.58
CA TYR A 974 17.32 -108.07 -11.64
C TYR A 974 18.49 -108.57 -12.50
N VAL A 975 19.23 -107.67 -13.16
CA VAL A 975 20.42 -108.03 -13.95
C VAL A 975 21.60 -108.25 -13.00
N LEU A 976 21.73 -109.49 -12.53
CA LEU A 976 22.85 -109.97 -11.70
C LEU A 976 24.22 -109.60 -12.28
N ASN A 977 25.03 -108.92 -11.48
CA ASN A 977 26.45 -108.68 -11.73
C ASN A 977 27.29 -109.46 -10.71
N ALA A 978 27.69 -110.68 -11.07
CA ALA A 978 28.73 -111.44 -10.36
C ALA A 978 29.57 -112.37 -11.26
N PHE A 979 29.28 -112.48 -12.57
CA PHE A 979 29.94 -113.51 -13.40
C PHE A 979 30.98 -112.97 -14.42
N LEU A 980 31.17 -111.66 -14.56
CA LEU A 980 31.95 -111.10 -15.68
C LEU A 980 33.09 -110.12 -15.30
N SER A 981 33.33 -109.85 -14.01
CA SER A 981 34.42 -108.96 -13.58
C SER A 981 35.84 -109.57 -13.65
N ASN A 982 36.00 -110.84 -14.08
CA ASN A 982 37.30 -111.54 -14.09
C ASN A 982 37.85 -111.91 -15.49
N VAL A 983 37.30 -111.38 -16.59
CA VAL A 983 37.84 -111.64 -17.94
C VAL A 983 38.55 -110.37 -18.48
N PRO A 984 39.91 -110.32 -18.53
CA PRO A 984 40.66 -109.06 -18.67
C PRO A 984 40.53 -108.28 -19.98
N VAL A 985 39.72 -108.71 -20.96
CA VAL A 985 39.69 -108.07 -22.30
C VAL A 985 38.27 -107.88 -22.89
N LEU A 986 37.26 -108.61 -22.42
CA LEU A 986 35.91 -108.61 -23.04
C LEU A 986 34.85 -107.80 -22.29
N GLY A 987 35.10 -107.40 -21.04
CA GLY A 987 34.13 -106.67 -20.22
C GLY A 987 33.72 -105.30 -20.77
N TRP A 988 34.69 -104.49 -21.22
CA TRP A 988 34.44 -103.11 -21.68
C TRP A 988 33.69 -103.00 -23.02
N ILE A 989 33.85 -103.99 -23.91
CA ILE A 989 33.19 -104.04 -25.24
C ILE A 989 31.72 -104.45 -25.08
N LEU A 990 31.42 -105.37 -24.16
CA LEU A 990 30.06 -105.91 -23.98
C LEU A 990 29.16 -105.03 -23.11
N THR A 991 29.69 -104.36 -22.08
CA THR A 991 28.91 -103.47 -21.20
C THR A 991 28.82 -102.03 -21.71
N GLY A 992 29.77 -101.59 -22.53
CA GLY A 992 29.78 -100.25 -23.13
C GLY A 992 30.21 -99.12 -22.18
N GLY A 993 30.89 -99.45 -21.06
CA GLY A 993 31.42 -98.50 -20.08
C GLY A 993 31.17 -98.93 -18.62
N GLU A 994 31.89 -98.32 -17.67
CA GLU A 994 31.65 -98.57 -16.23
C GLU A 994 30.22 -98.13 -15.82
N GLY A 995 29.53 -98.99 -15.07
CA GLY A 995 28.19 -98.71 -14.55
C GLY A 995 27.03 -98.86 -15.55
N ARG A 996 27.28 -99.25 -16.80
CA ARG A 996 26.24 -99.49 -17.82
C ARG A 996 25.94 -101.00 -17.89
N GLY A 997 24.75 -101.41 -17.44
CA GLY A 997 24.34 -102.82 -17.42
C GLY A 997 24.32 -103.47 -18.82
N MET A 998 24.44 -104.81 -18.85
CA MET A 998 24.41 -105.61 -20.09
C MET A 998 23.04 -105.55 -20.80
N PHE A 999 21.96 -105.31 -20.05
CA PHE A 999 20.60 -105.07 -20.55
C PHE A 999 20.13 -103.69 -20.08
N ALA A 1000 19.79 -102.80 -21.00
CA ALA A 1000 19.17 -101.52 -20.66
C ALA A 1000 18.22 -101.09 -21.77
N ILE A 1001 17.10 -100.45 -21.39
CA ILE A 1001 16.11 -99.91 -22.32
C ILE A 1001 16.40 -98.42 -22.51
N ASN A 1002 16.77 -98.03 -23.72
CA ASN A 1002 17.01 -96.63 -24.04
C ASN A 1002 15.69 -95.85 -24.08
N TYR A 1003 15.74 -94.62 -23.60
CA TYR A 1003 14.65 -93.65 -23.69
C TYR A 1003 15.18 -92.28 -24.14
N SER A 1004 14.29 -91.49 -24.73
CA SER A 1004 14.54 -90.07 -25.01
C SER A 1004 13.35 -89.22 -24.56
N LEU A 1005 13.64 -88.06 -23.98
CA LEU A 1005 12.67 -87.03 -23.58
C LEU A 1005 12.96 -85.78 -24.40
N ARG A 1006 11.95 -85.26 -25.10
CA ARG A 1006 12.07 -84.03 -25.91
C ARG A 1006 10.84 -83.15 -25.78
N GLY A 1007 11.07 -81.84 -25.80
CA GLY A 1007 10.01 -80.82 -25.85
C GLY A 1007 10.11 -79.81 -24.70
N PRO A 1008 9.03 -79.04 -24.46
CA PRO A 1008 8.98 -78.09 -23.36
C PRO A 1008 9.22 -78.75 -22.01
N ILE A 1009 9.94 -78.07 -21.10
CA ILE A 1009 10.29 -78.63 -19.78
C ILE A 1009 9.07 -78.93 -18.89
N ASP A 1010 7.96 -78.22 -19.10
CA ASP A 1010 6.72 -78.40 -18.36
C ASP A 1010 5.85 -79.55 -18.90
N ASN A 1011 6.11 -80.01 -20.12
CA ASN A 1011 5.47 -81.20 -20.68
C ASN A 1011 6.37 -81.96 -21.67
N PRO A 1012 7.47 -82.58 -21.20
CA PRO A 1012 8.40 -83.28 -22.07
C PRO A 1012 7.80 -84.60 -22.55
N LYS A 1013 7.83 -84.84 -23.85
CA LYS A 1013 7.35 -86.09 -24.44
C LYS A 1013 8.43 -87.16 -24.36
N GLY A 1014 8.08 -88.31 -23.79
CA GLY A 1014 8.97 -89.47 -23.69
C GLY A 1014 8.72 -90.52 -24.74
N GLU A 1015 9.79 -91.10 -25.26
CA GLU A 1015 9.77 -92.29 -26.11
C GLU A 1015 10.73 -93.34 -25.54
N VAL A 1016 10.27 -94.59 -25.47
CA VAL A 1016 11.05 -95.73 -24.95
C VAL A 1016 11.23 -96.75 -26.04
N ASN A 1017 12.49 -97.07 -26.36
CA ASN A 1017 12.81 -98.04 -27.40
C ASN A 1017 13.08 -99.42 -26.78
N ALA A 1018 12.02 -100.21 -26.56
CA ALA A 1018 12.12 -101.53 -25.93
C ALA A 1018 13.03 -102.52 -26.69
N ALA A 1019 13.22 -102.35 -28.01
CA ALA A 1019 14.11 -103.22 -28.81
C ALA A 1019 15.59 -103.10 -28.39
N THR A 1020 15.99 -102.00 -27.75
CA THR A 1020 17.35 -101.82 -27.23
C THR A 1020 17.68 -102.72 -26.04
N ALA A 1021 16.68 -103.30 -25.37
CA ALA A 1021 16.87 -104.20 -24.23
C ALA A 1021 17.81 -105.37 -24.55
N ILE A 1022 17.74 -105.90 -25.78
CA ILE A 1022 18.46 -107.10 -26.24
C ILE A 1022 19.67 -106.76 -27.15
N THR A 1023 19.99 -105.48 -27.32
CA THR A 1023 21.07 -105.04 -28.21
C THR A 1023 22.42 -105.03 -27.47
N PRO A 1024 23.48 -105.69 -27.97
CA PRO A 1024 24.82 -105.67 -27.36
C PRO A 1024 25.35 -104.24 -27.15
N GLY A 1025 26.06 -104.01 -26.03
CA GLY A 1025 26.40 -102.66 -25.55
C GLY A 1025 27.21 -101.77 -26.52
N PHE A 1026 27.97 -102.34 -27.46
CA PHE A 1026 28.71 -101.57 -28.47
C PHE A 1026 27.81 -101.04 -29.60
N LEU A 1027 26.75 -101.76 -30.00
CA LEU A 1027 25.79 -101.32 -31.03
C LEU A 1027 24.78 -100.32 -30.47
N ARG A 1028 24.50 -100.41 -29.16
CA ARG A 1028 23.55 -99.54 -28.46
C ARG A 1028 23.91 -98.05 -28.59
N ARG A 1029 25.21 -97.69 -28.61
CA ARG A 1029 25.68 -96.30 -28.79
C ARG A 1029 25.28 -95.67 -30.13
N MET A 1030 25.13 -96.47 -31.18
CA MET A 1030 24.69 -95.98 -32.50
C MET A 1030 23.17 -95.77 -32.58
N MET A 1031 22.42 -96.36 -31.64
CA MET A 1031 20.96 -96.28 -31.56
C MET A 1031 20.45 -95.30 -30.48
N GLU A 1032 21.34 -94.68 -29.71
CA GLU A 1032 21.01 -93.63 -28.75
C GLU A 1032 20.64 -92.35 -29.51
N GLY A 1033 19.44 -91.80 -29.25
CA GLY A 1033 19.03 -90.53 -29.84
C GLY A 1033 20.00 -89.41 -29.45
N THR A 1034 20.50 -88.66 -30.43
CA THR A 1034 21.46 -87.58 -30.15
C THR A 1034 20.73 -86.38 -29.54
N CYS A 1035 21.11 -85.99 -28.32
CA CYS A 1035 20.69 -84.75 -27.65
C CYS A 1035 21.85 -83.73 -27.55
N GLY A 1036 22.80 -83.79 -28.50
CA GLY A 1036 23.84 -82.77 -28.68
C GLY A 1036 25.05 -82.86 -27.75
N VAL A 1037 25.24 -83.96 -27.02
CA VAL A 1037 26.44 -84.18 -26.17
C VAL A 1037 27.45 -85.03 -26.95
N THR A 1038 28.42 -84.42 -27.61
CA THR A 1038 29.54 -85.16 -28.23
C THR A 1038 30.57 -85.52 -27.15
N SER A 1039 30.81 -86.83 -26.98
CA SER A 1039 31.86 -87.35 -26.10
C SER A 1039 33.23 -86.98 -26.67
N GLY A 1040 33.99 -86.17 -25.96
CA GLY A 1040 35.30 -85.71 -26.40
C GLY A 1040 36.33 -86.84 -26.49
N ALA A 1041 36.86 -87.05 -27.68
CA ALA A 1041 38.21 -87.52 -27.93
C ALA A 1041 38.66 -87.02 -29.31
N THR A 1042 39.87 -86.45 -29.35
CA THR A 1042 40.62 -85.92 -30.52
C THR A 1042 40.04 -84.71 -31.25
N ASP A 1043 40.60 -83.53 -30.98
CA ASP A 1043 40.70 -82.42 -31.93
C ASP A 1043 42.11 -81.80 -31.87
N GLN A 1044 42.98 -82.31 -32.75
CA GLN A 1044 43.87 -81.49 -33.56
C GLN A 1044 43.50 -81.82 -35.01
N VAL A 1045 43.00 -80.84 -35.78
CA VAL A 1045 43.38 -80.52 -37.17
C VAL A 1045 42.49 -79.37 -37.67
N SER A 1046 43.17 -78.28 -38.02
CA SER A 1046 42.93 -77.26 -39.04
C SER A 1046 41.58 -77.20 -39.79
N ALA A 1047 41.01 -76.00 -39.83
CA ALA A 1047 39.89 -75.60 -40.70
C ALA A 1047 40.21 -75.70 -42.20
N PRO A 1048 39.21 -76.00 -43.06
CA PRO A 1048 39.21 -75.61 -44.45
C PRO A 1048 38.15 -74.54 -44.78
N ASP A 1049 38.58 -73.64 -45.67
CA ASP A 1049 37.89 -72.52 -46.31
C ASP A 1049 36.45 -72.75 -46.79
N GLU A 1050 35.67 -71.67 -46.70
CA GLU A 1050 34.39 -71.45 -47.35
C GLU A 1050 34.50 -71.54 -48.89
N ARG A 1051 33.90 -72.58 -49.47
CA ARG A 1051 33.56 -72.60 -50.90
C ARG A 1051 32.28 -71.79 -51.12
N ARG A 1052 32.46 -70.61 -51.72
CA ARG A 1052 31.41 -69.84 -52.40
C ARG A 1052 30.77 -70.68 -53.50
N THR A 1053 29.44 -70.69 -53.55
CA THR A 1053 28.65 -71.41 -54.54
C THR A 1053 28.57 -70.66 -55.87
N LEU A 1054 28.69 -71.43 -56.95
CA LEU A 1054 28.76 -71.03 -58.36
C LEU A 1054 27.54 -70.25 -58.91
N GLU A 1055 26.49 -70.05 -58.12
CA GLU A 1055 25.32 -69.25 -58.51
C GLU A 1055 25.51 -67.74 -58.28
N GLN A 1056 26.47 -67.32 -57.43
CA GLN A 1056 26.81 -65.91 -57.24
C GLN A 1056 27.79 -65.36 -58.29
N GLN A 1057 28.38 -66.21 -59.15
CA GLN A 1057 29.30 -65.79 -60.21
C GLN A 1057 28.64 -65.54 -61.57
N GLN A 1058 27.31 -65.73 -61.72
CA GLN A 1058 26.62 -65.52 -63.01
C GLN A 1058 25.72 -64.29 -63.10
N GLN A 1059 25.52 -63.51 -62.03
CA GLN A 1059 24.64 -62.32 -62.05
C GLN A 1059 25.34 -60.95 -62.09
N GLU A 1060 26.68 -60.88 -62.02
CA GLU A 1060 27.44 -59.61 -62.16
C GLU A 1060 28.14 -59.43 -63.52
N ARG A 1061 27.72 -60.17 -64.56
CA ARG A 1061 28.29 -60.06 -65.93
C ARG A 1061 27.36 -59.48 -67.01
N ILE A 1062 26.22 -58.88 -66.63
CA ILE A 1062 25.37 -58.11 -67.55
C ILE A 1062 24.78 -56.92 -66.80
N GLY A 1063 25.37 -55.74 -67.01
CA GLY A 1063 24.80 -54.44 -66.60
C GLY A 1063 25.76 -53.59 -65.78
N HIS A 1064 26.38 -52.63 -66.46
CA HIS A 1064 27.26 -51.59 -65.91
C HIS A 1064 26.67 -50.76 -64.77
#